data_AF-A0A8J8FYD5-F1
#
_entry.id   AF-A0A8J8FYD5-F1
#
_cell.length_a   1.000
_cell.length_b   1.000
_cell.length_c   1.000
_cell.angle_alpha   90.00
_cell.angle_beta   90.00
_cell.angle_gamma   90.00
#
_symmetry.space_group_name_H-M   'P 1'
#
loop_
_entity.id
_entity.type
_entity.pdbx_description
1 polymer ?
#
loop_
_entity_poly.entity_id
_entity_poly.type
_entity_poly.pdbx_seq_one_letter_code
_entity_poly.pdbx_strand_id
1 'polypeptide(L)'
;MSTQKLLPFKNRIAPQYLKTILVLCLFLSSIVLSPLGIISSPEDHESVHSEALEAISKDLIKLPLIKEKMDVLVGKEDSILVSIDLEGGNIEVPFDLSSLIYSSITQIDFIVAEQSSFAEVWTNPLWQFPDGLIVRITARTMNRDVLYTLSAEVNSLIEQLFGVSLNIYDVQKISSTEVLISLMAPLEDFNIISIFQEIFAPYNDSQYGNMVSLIGSLLSQSLPIYAFGYSLKKGPEGISRITRRAIVAIQDSVVRNGELRTFDVSESLGANIEPNPSAIISRFTFNLPFYANITNISLQPDNVAPHLTGSFEWVLKFMLNVRFPAFDCALSYYPFSANDFEFPRVFISNSYSDALLEESGILKMTYNVQNMGTAPAYNTTVVFPIPPELKTLQEDGIVIPVLNDDWQVNESFTSFVELKVQYASWDYTIPILDVQGWYDNTISLSPARWLDNETIELNGYATIYCSNGISLDLYEAVSARIQPILDEIDIIELTTNFTYRTLVLNELALAVDLAVDDAYNTVYGYFYHEKPMFNFSSNDFESIDSYDSSYLVATISDLDVNETCEIFWMIEDIPTSNDKFGAFSFSIETSGSYDYAVFKTTESDYKNLMIALFAVKDSGGRFLSSYDASINAFISTGSIFQYSDSKGIGYYGLTNGLNLQLGDDEAVLESLLYSEESIYRVGDQLSFTLNISNFGTIPATDIHVDIANIRFNYLWQPTDVVFVKSFDIDQINANENLSREFSISANSYIGLNTYVAIISFISDKDQPSTEVENPWTDTIIPWIYGGETINVITSTLSFGILLPPESLENQPRPAFPLPEITINYDYSLSSNNETAYIEYEIINEGMSPTNVSVNQLLDLNEYTLEAVNCTYVHEGVETTLVPITSPSMTLTRVSFANITLYPGDSLVIEEIFTDLPSNFTIPPLIIKYNSIYEIITTDFASIENSEDSSTDSSVLSFLKLSPATVTERDQNLFPWTSYSPIIYIHFPVSDEYDRISFSPLPYVYPLISTAVLAGVTVIAMIISRLRK
;
A
#
# COMPACT_ATOMS: atom_id res chain seq x y z
N MET A 1 8.36 68.39 -1.17
CA MET A 1 9.83 68.27 -1.21
C MET A 1 10.18 67.52 -2.48
N SER A 2 10.41 68.25 -3.58
CA SER A 2 11.72 68.55 -4.20
C SER A 2 12.43 67.27 -4.65
N THR A 3 12.52 66.99 -5.94
CA THR A 3 13.48 67.67 -6.81
C THR A 3 12.95 67.96 -8.22
N GLN A 4 12.52 69.21 -8.38
CA GLN A 4 12.55 69.92 -9.64
C GLN A 4 13.97 70.46 -9.90
N LYS A 5 14.34 70.49 -11.19
CA LYS A 5 15.44 71.24 -11.84
C LYS A 5 16.80 70.54 -11.94
N LEU A 6 17.10 70.12 -13.17
CA LEU A 6 18.01 70.87 -14.06
C LEU A 6 17.77 70.48 -15.54
N LEU A 7 17.01 71.32 -16.26
CA LEU A 7 17.23 71.61 -17.69
C LEU A 7 18.49 72.51 -17.80
N PRO A 8 19.17 72.73 -18.96
CA PRO A 8 18.68 72.60 -20.34
C PRO A 8 19.68 71.92 -21.32
N PHE A 9 19.28 71.42 -22.49
CA PHE A 9 19.36 72.19 -23.74
C PHE A 9 18.51 71.56 -24.86
N LYS A 10 17.58 72.40 -25.35
CA LYS A 10 17.08 72.55 -26.73
C LYS A 10 16.63 71.31 -27.54
N ASN A 11 15.30 71.16 -27.60
CA ASN A 11 14.49 71.48 -28.79
C ASN A 11 15.21 71.45 -30.17
N ARG A 12 14.94 70.43 -30.98
CA ARG A 12 14.01 70.47 -32.15
C ARG A 12 14.38 69.43 -33.19
N ILE A 13 13.46 68.47 -33.38
CA ILE A 13 12.89 68.01 -34.65
C ILE A 13 13.90 67.91 -35.81
N ALA A 14 14.41 66.70 -36.04
CA ALA A 14 14.82 66.30 -37.38
C ALA A 14 13.56 65.93 -38.20
N PRO A 15 13.46 66.34 -39.48
CA PRO A 15 12.30 66.07 -40.33
C PRO A 15 12.12 64.58 -40.57
N GLN A 16 10.90 64.16 -40.92
CA GLN A 16 10.51 62.77 -41.17
C GLN A 16 11.43 62.05 -42.19
N TYR A 17 12.06 62.79 -43.10
CA TYR A 17 13.06 62.31 -44.06
C TYR A 17 14.40 61.85 -43.44
N LEU A 18 14.83 62.42 -42.31
CA LEU A 18 16.07 62.04 -41.63
C LEU A 18 15.93 60.72 -40.85
N LYS A 19 14.69 60.38 -40.41
CA LYS A 19 14.40 59.10 -39.76
C LYS A 19 14.40 57.94 -40.77
N THR A 20 13.93 58.18 -42.00
CA THR A 20 14.01 57.20 -43.08
C THR A 20 15.45 56.95 -43.53
N ILE A 21 16.29 58.00 -43.57
CA ILE A 21 17.73 57.84 -43.88
C ILE A 21 18.48 57.14 -42.74
N LEU A 22 18.16 57.40 -41.47
CA LEU A 22 18.81 56.71 -40.35
C LEU A 22 18.46 55.22 -40.32
N VAL A 23 17.20 54.87 -40.64
CA VAL A 23 16.77 53.47 -40.76
C VAL A 23 17.40 52.80 -41.99
N LEU A 24 17.53 53.49 -43.12
CA LEU A 24 18.24 52.94 -44.29
C LEU A 24 19.75 52.79 -44.04
N CYS A 25 20.38 53.73 -43.33
CA CYS A 25 21.80 53.67 -42.97
C CYS A 25 22.08 52.58 -41.94
N LEU A 26 21.18 52.34 -40.98
CA LEU A 26 21.30 51.23 -40.02
C LEU A 26 21.11 49.86 -40.70
N PHE A 27 20.15 49.78 -41.64
CA PHE A 27 19.87 48.57 -42.43
C PHE A 27 20.96 48.26 -43.48
N LEU A 28 21.68 49.28 -43.97
CA LEU A 28 22.84 49.10 -44.86
C LEU A 28 24.15 48.88 -44.09
N SER A 29 24.26 49.37 -42.83
CA SER A 29 25.43 49.10 -41.97
C SER A 29 25.44 47.69 -41.38
N SER A 30 24.28 47.03 -41.26
CA SER A 30 24.18 45.63 -40.84
C SER A 30 24.54 44.62 -41.94
N ILE A 31 24.84 45.08 -43.17
CA ILE A 31 25.15 44.21 -44.32
C ILE A 31 26.66 44.26 -44.71
N VAL A 32 27.50 45.14 -44.12
CA VAL A 32 28.89 45.36 -44.62
C VAL A 32 30.01 45.39 -43.53
N LEU A 33 29.80 44.86 -42.34
CA LEU A 33 30.88 44.61 -41.36
C LEU A 33 30.69 43.19 -40.79
N SER A 34 31.22 42.13 -41.40
CA SER A 34 32.61 41.68 -41.21
C SER A 34 33.04 40.65 -42.28
N PRO A 35 34.35 40.51 -42.57
CA PRO A 35 34.91 39.83 -43.73
C PRO A 35 35.30 38.35 -43.50
N LEU A 36 35.36 37.61 -44.61
CA LEU A 36 35.99 36.29 -44.77
C LEU A 36 37.45 36.25 -44.25
N GLY A 37 37.74 35.22 -43.45
CA GLY A 37 39.09 34.77 -43.08
C GLY A 37 39.05 33.27 -42.77
N ILE A 38 39.36 32.46 -43.78
CA ILE A 38 39.40 31.00 -43.79
C ILE A 38 40.62 30.50 -43.01
N ILE A 39 40.43 29.56 -42.07
CA ILE A 39 41.30 28.38 -41.76
C ILE A 39 40.40 27.34 -41.03
N SER A 40 40.28 26.18 -41.68
CA SER A 40 39.68 24.87 -41.36
C SER A 40 39.28 24.46 -39.91
N SER A 41 37.99 24.16 -39.71
CA SER A 41 37.42 23.10 -38.84
C SER A 41 35.97 22.76 -39.32
N PRO A 42 35.41 21.58 -39.03
CA PRO A 42 34.32 20.96 -39.80
C PRO A 42 32.94 21.59 -39.56
N GLU A 43 32.06 21.39 -40.55
CA GLU A 43 30.77 22.03 -40.77
C GLU A 43 29.69 21.67 -39.74
N ASP A 44 29.12 22.70 -39.10
CA ASP A 44 27.85 22.64 -38.36
C ASP A 44 26.68 22.55 -39.35
N HIS A 45 25.96 21.43 -39.31
CA HIS A 45 24.65 21.27 -39.93
C HIS A 45 23.55 21.71 -38.95
N GLU A 46 23.19 22.99 -38.94
CA GLU A 46 21.91 23.43 -38.37
C GLU A 46 21.16 24.40 -39.29
N SER A 47 19.83 24.27 -39.28
CA SER A 47 18.79 25.13 -39.88
C SER A 47 18.16 24.75 -41.23
N VAL A 48 17.90 23.45 -41.45
CA VAL A 48 16.76 23.02 -42.30
C VAL A 48 15.63 22.35 -41.48
N HIS A 49 15.86 21.96 -40.23
CA HIS A 49 14.86 21.26 -39.40
C HIS A 49 13.90 22.14 -38.59
N SER A 50 14.18 23.45 -38.42
CA SER A 50 13.35 24.33 -37.58
C SER A 50 11.95 24.64 -38.15
N GLU A 51 11.75 24.62 -39.47
CA GLU A 51 10.42 24.86 -40.07
C GLU A 51 9.57 23.57 -40.23
N ALA A 52 10.18 22.38 -40.11
CA ALA A 52 9.48 21.10 -40.23
C ALA A 52 8.87 20.61 -38.89
N LEU A 53 9.43 21.05 -37.76
CA LEU A 53 8.97 20.68 -36.41
C LEU A 53 7.64 21.34 -36.00
N GLU A 54 7.23 22.46 -36.62
CA GLU A 54 5.92 23.10 -36.34
C GLU A 54 4.72 22.36 -36.97
N ALA A 55 4.95 21.33 -37.79
CA ALA A 55 3.89 20.62 -38.54
C ALA A 55 3.37 19.32 -37.87
N ILE A 56 4.00 18.84 -36.79
CA ILE A 56 3.57 17.64 -36.07
C ILE A 56 2.68 18.06 -34.89
N SER A 57 1.40 17.65 -34.89
CA SER A 57 0.51 17.92 -33.76
C SER A 57 0.92 17.08 -32.56
N LYS A 58 1.48 17.72 -31.51
CA LYS A 58 1.67 17.08 -30.20
C LYS A 58 0.37 17.10 -29.43
N ASP A 59 0.01 15.95 -28.85
CA ASP A 59 -1.16 15.87 -27.97
C ASP A 59 -0.75 16.21 -26.54
N LEU A 60 -1.44 17.18 -25.96
CA LEU A 60 -1.27 17.57 -24.56
C LEU A 60 -2.19 16.71 -23.70
N ILE A 61 -1.61 15.71 -23.03
CA ILE A 61 -2.33 14.90 -22.05
C ILE A 61 -2.30 15.61 -20.71
N LYS A 62 -3.46 15.73 -20.06
CA LYS A 62 -3.61 16.41 -18.76
C LYS A 62 -4.20 15.47 -17.73
N LEU A 63 -3.39 15.10 -16.74
CA LEU A 63 -3.84 14.46 -15.51
C LEU A 63 -3.43 15.32 -14.31
N PRO A 64 -4.13 15.23 -13.16
CA PRO A 64 -3.63 15.84 -11.92
C PRO A 64 -2.26 15.25 -11.57
N LEU A 65 -1.34 16.08 -11.06
CA LEU A 65 -0.06 15.59 -10.53
C LEU A 65 -0.31 15.06 -9.12
N ILE A 66 -0.36 13.74 -8.97
CA ILE A 66 -0.72 13.07 -7.72
C ILE A 66 0.49 13.04 -6.78
N LYS A 67 1.64 12.62 -7.30
CA LYS A 67 2.85 12.39 -6.51
C LYS A 67 4.07 12.99 -7.19
N GLU A 68 4.90 13.62 -6.38
CA GLU A 68 6.28 13.96 -6.67
C GLU A 68 7.15 13.35 -5.56
N LYS A 69 8.19 12.61 -5.93
CA LYS A 69 9.12 12.01 -4.98
C LYS A 69 10.54 12.17 -5.51
N MET A 70 11.46 12.58 -4.63
CA MET A 70 12.90 12.51 -4.89
C MET A 70 13.55 11.52 -3.91
N ASP A 71 14.30 10.57 -4.45
CA ASP A 71 15.08 9.61 -3.68
C ASP A 71 16.57 9.89 -3.88
N VAL A 72 17.34 9.86 -2.80
CA VAL A 72 18.80 9.85 -2.83
C VAL A 72 19.27 8.54 -2.22
N LEU A 73 20.07 7.78 -2.96
CA LEU A 73 20.63 6.51 -2.52
C LEU A 73 22.16 6.59 -2.55
N VAL A 74 22.81 6.27 -1.44
CA VAL A 74 24.28 6.28 -1.37
C VAL A 74 24.86 5.10 -2.12
N GLY A 75 25.76 5.37 -3.06
CA GLY A 75 26.46 4.40 -3.91
C GLY A 75 27.80 3.91 -3.35
N LYS A 76 28.61 3.30 -4.23
CA LYS A 76 30.00 2.90 -3.96
C LYS A 76 30.89 4.13 -3.76
N GLU A 77 31.91 4.02 -2.90
CA GLU A 77 33.01 5.01 -2.76
C GLU A 77 32.54 6.49 -2.71
N ASP A 78 31.49 6.77 -1.92
CA ASP A 78 30.96 8.12 -1.66
C ASP A 78 30.16 8.76 -2.82
N SER A 79 29.80 7.97 -3.84
CA SER A 79 28.82 8.36 -4.87
C SER A 79 27.39 8.39 -4.33
N ILE A 80 26.50 9.08 -5.05
CA ILE A 80 25.05 9.07 -4.81
C ILE A 80 24.29 8.85 -6.12
N LEU A 81 23.12 8.24 -6.00
CA LEU A 81 22.11 8.11 -7.04
C LEU A 81 20.94 8.98 -6.64
N VAL A 82 20.59 9.95 -7.48
CA VAL A 82 19.48 10.88 -7.26
C VAL A 82 18.41 10.55 -8.27
N SER A 83 17.21 10.18 -7.81
CA SER A 83 16.07 9.91 -8.69
C SER A 83 14.88 10.79 -8.36
N ILE A 84 14.04 10.99 -9.37
CA ILE A 84 12.74 11.66 -9.26
C ILE A 84 11.66 10.76 -9.88
N ASP A 85 10.51 10.68 -9.22
CA ASP A 85 9.31 9.99 -9.67
C ASP A 85 8.12 10.96 -9.64
N LEU A 86 7.48 11.14 -10.80
CA LEU A 86 6.28 11.96 -10.97
C LEU A 86 5.13 11.08 -11.47
N GLU A 87 4.03 11.08 -10.71
CA GLU A 87 2.81 10.36 -11.09
C GLU A 87 1.68 11.33 -11.46
N GLY A 88 1.18 11.18 -12.68
CA GLY A 88 0.21 12.09 -13.30
C GLY A 88 0.88 13.35 -13.87
N GLY A 89 0.10 14.42 -13.95
CA GLY A 89 0.54 15.71 -14.49
C GLY A 89 0.34 15.90 -16.00
N ASN A 90 0.81 17.05 -16.50
CA ASN A 90 0.77 17.40 -17.92
C ASN A 90 2.01 16.85 -18.63
N ILE A 91 1.82 16.26 -19.80
CA ILE A 91 2.89 15.85 -20.71
C ILE A 91 2.46 16.12 -22.15
N GLU A 92 3.38 16.63 -22.96
CA GLU A 92 3.21 16.72 -24.41
C GLU A 92 3.85 15.48 -25.02
N VAL A 93 3.05 14.68 -25.73
CA VAL A 93 3.53 13.46 -26.36
C VAL A 93 3.32 13.54 -27.86
N PRO A 94 4.21 12.95 -28.66
CA PRO A 94 4.08 12.95 -30.10
C PRO A 94 3.03 11.94 -30.62
N PHE A 95 2.47 11.12 -29.73
CA PHE A 95 1.54 10.04 -30.08
C PHE A 95 0.08 10.48 -29.89
N ASP A 96 -0.70 10.48 -30.98
CA ASP A 96 -2.16 10.53 -30.89
C ASP A 96 -2.73 9.14 -30.63
N LEU A 97 -2.80 8.73 -29.36
CA LEU A 97 -3.31 7.42 -28.95
C LEU A 97 -4.82 7.21 -29.21
N SER A 98 -5.52 8.22 -29.72
CA SER A 98 -6.89 8.12 -30.22
C SER A 98 -6.96 7.59 -31.66
N SER A 99 -5.84 7.62 -32.40
CA SER A 99 -5.73 7.05 -33.74
C SER A 99 -6.03 5.55 -33.76
N LEU A 100 -6.73 5.10 -34.83
CA LEU A 100 -7.04 3.69 -35.08
C LEU A 100 -5.78 2.81 -35.15
N ILE A 101 -4.66 3.36 -35.60
CA ILE A 101 -3.38 2.64 -35.70
C ILE A 101 -2.90 2.21 -34.31
N TYR A 102 -3.04 3.08 -33.30
CA TYR A 102 -2.64 2.82 -31.92
C TYR A 102 -3.76 2.23 -31.05
N SER A 103 -4.87 1.81 -31.66
CA SER A 103 -6.01 1.25 -30.92
C SER A 103 -5.67 -0.03 -30.15
N SER A 104 -4.67 -0.78 -30.63
CA SER A 104 -4.20 -2.01 -29.99
C SER A 104 -3.14 -1.79 -28.91
N ILE A 105 -2.59 -0.58 -28.81
CA ILE A 105 -1.60 -0.22 -27.79
C ILE A 105 -2.31 -0.06 -26.44
N THR A 106 -1.82 -0.77 -25.43
CA THR A 106 -2.25 -0.65 -24.04
C THR A 106 -1.26 0.16 -23.20
N GLN A 107 0.03 0.17 -23.59
CA GLN A 107 1.07 0.94 -22.91
C GLN A 107 2.20 1.32 -23.88
N ILE A 108 2.76 2.52 -23.70
CA ILE A 108 4.02 2.96 -24.34
C ILE A 108 4.96 3.46 -23.26
N ASP A 109 6.20 2.96 -23.26
CA ASP A 109 7.28 3.49 -22.44
C ASP A 109 8.34 4.12 -23.37
N PHE A 110 8.74 5.35 -23.07
CA PHE A 110 9.82 6.07 -23.74
C PHE A 110 10.94 6.29 -22.73
N ILE A 111 12.12 5.76 -23.00
CA ILE A 111 13.26 5.73 -22.07
C ILE A 111 14.51 6.22 -22.80
N VAL A 112 15.34 6.96 -22.10
CA VAL A 112 16.71 7.30 -22.48
C VAL A 112 17.61 6.84 -21.35
N ALA A 113 18.67 6.09 -21.65
CA ALA A 113 19.60 5.58 -20.66
C ALA A 113 21.04 5.69 -21.14
N GLU A 114 21.95 6.01 -20.22
CA GLU A 114 23.40 5.88 -20.37
C GLU A 114 23.94 5.35 -19.05
N GLN A 115 24.30 4.08 -19.03
CA GLN A 115 24.62 3.34 -17.82
C GLN A 115 25.88 2.50 -17.98
N SER A 116 26.65 2.63 -19.07
CA SER A 116 27.84 1.81 -19.33
C SER A 116 28.86 1.82 -18.17
N SER A 117 28.95 2.92 -17.42
CA SER A 117 29.85 3.06 -16.26
C SER A 117 29.20 2.77 -14.90
N PHE A 118 28.00 2.15 -14.86
CA PHE A 118 27.26 1.92 -13.61
C PHE A 118 28.12 1.23 -12.53
N ALA A 119 29.03 0.34 -12.91
CA ALA A 119 29.83 -0.46 -12.00
C ALA A 119 30.74 0.38 -11.08
N GLU A 120 31.07 1.61 -11.48
CA GLU A 120 31.87 2.55 -10.70
C GLU A 120 31.09 3.17 -9.53
N VAL A 121 29.77 3.32 -9.67
CA VAL A 121 28.90 4.00 -8.69
C VAL A 121 27.93 3.04 -7.99
N TRP A 122 27.57 1.94 -8.65
CA TRP A 122 26.56 0.99 -8.19
C TRP A 122 26.95 -0.45 -8.54
N THR A 123 26.18 -1.42 -8.05
CA THR A 123 26.48 -2.85 -8.23
C THR A 123 25.86 -3.43 -9.49
N ASN A 124 24.76 -2.84 -9.97
CA ASN A 124 24.01 -3.30 -11.14
C ASN A 124 23.54 -2.08 -11.95
N PRO A 125 23.14 -2.24 -13.23
CA PRO A 125 22.54 -1.15 -13.99
C PRO A 125 21.37 -0.55 -13.21
N LEU A 126 21.18 0.77 -13.25
CA LEU A 126 20.10 1.43 -12.50
C LEU A 126 18.72 1.01 -13.01
N TRP A 127 18.56 0.97 -14.34
CA TRP A 127 17.38 0.46 -15.02
C TRP A 127 17.73 -0.69 -15.96
N GLN A 128 16.83 -1.67 -16.06
CA GLN A 128 16.96 -2.84 -16.94
C GLN A 128 16.64 -2.52 -18.42
N PHE A 129 17.37 -1.54 -18.97
CA PHE A 129 17.35 -1.16 -20.39
C PHE A 129 18.79 -1.02 -20.91
N PRO A 130 19.04 -1.27 -22.20
CA PRO A 130 20.31 -0.95 -22.82
C PRO A 130 20.54 0.56 -22.87
N ASP A 131 21.77 0.97 -23.16
CA ASP A 131 22.10 2.38 -23.39
C ASP A 131 21.53 2.88 -24.73
N GLY A 132 21.11 4.15 -24.77
CA GLY A 132 20.49 4.80 -25.91
C GLY A 132 19.04 5.23 -25.66
N LEU A 133 18.27 5.40 -26.74
CA LEU A 133 16.85 5.73 -26.74
C LEU A 133 16.04 4.45 -26.97
N ILE A 134 15.11 4.15 -26.07
CA ILE A 134 14.31 2.93 -26.04
C ILE A 134 12.82 3.30 -26.07
N VAL A 135 12.07 2.62 -26.93
CA VAL A 135 10.61 2.69 -26.95
C VAL A 135 10.03 1.30 -26.79
N ARG A 136 9.30 1.05 -25.69
CA ARG A 136 8.56 -0.19 -25.47
C ARG A 136 7.09 0.01 -25.78
N ILE A 137 6.50 -0.92 -26.52
CA ILE A 137 5.10 -0.92 -26.93
C ILE A 137 4.47 -2.21 -26.45
N THR A 138 3.52 -2.10 -25.53
CA THR A 138 2.64 -3.22 -25.18
C THR A 138 1.38 -3.15 -26.03
N ALA A 139 1.13 -4.19 -26.82
CA ALA A 139 0.01 -4.26 -27.73
C ALA A 139 -0.85 -5.50 -27.46
N ARG A 140 -2.18 -5.32 -27.42
CA ARG A 140 -3.18 -6.39 -27.28
C ARG A 140 -3.49 -7.05 -28.63
N THR A 141 -2.46 -7.60 -29.26
CA THR A 141 -2.59 -8.35 -30.51
C THR A 141 -1.44 -9.33 -30.67
N MET A 142 -1.74 -10.53 -31.18
CA MET A 142 -0.75 -11.52 -31.60
C MET A 142 -0.50 -11.48 -33.12
N ASN A 143 -1.17 -10.57 -33.85
CA ASN A 143 -1.05 -10.48 -35.31
C ASN A 143 0.26 -9.78 -35.69
N ARG A 144 1.15 -10.53 -36.34
CA ARG A 144 2.48 -10.07 -36.76
C ARG A 144 2.45 -8.83 -37.65
N ASP A 145 1.54 -8.78 -38.61
CA ASP A 145 1.48 -7.66 -39.57
C ASP A 145 1.09 -6.35 -38.87
N VAL A 146 0.23 -6.44 -37.85
CA VAL A 146 -0.18 -5.30 -37.03
C VAL A 146 1.00 -4.83 -36.17
N LEU A 147 1.72 -5.75 -35.54
CA LEU A 147 2.89 -5.44 -34.71
C LEU A 147 4.00 -4.74 -35.52
N TYR A 148 4.25 -5.20 -36.76
CA TYR A 148 5.20 -4.56 -37.67
C TYR A 148 4.79 -3.16 -38.11
N THR A 149 3.50 -3.00 -38.44
CA THR A 149 2.97 -1.69 -38.83
C THR A 149 3.12 -0.71 -37.66
N LEU A 150 2.78 -1.15 -36.44
CA LEU A 150 2.97 -0.37 -35.22
C LEU A 150 4.43 0.04 -35.01
N SER A 151 5.37 -0.90 -35.09
CA SER A 151 6.80 -0.59 -34.91
C SER A 151 7.33 0.37 -35.97
N ALA A 152 6.90 0.21 -37.23
CA ALA A 152 7.35 1.08 -38.33
C ALA A 152 6.80 2.51 -38.20
N GLU A 153 5.54 2.66 -37.79
CA GLU A 153 4.92 3.98 -37.54
C GLU A 153 5.59 4.69 -36.36
N VAL A 154 5.84 3.97 -35.26
CA VAL A 154 6.57 4.54 -34.11
C VAL A 154 8.00 4.90 -34.51
N ASN A 155 8.70 4.05 -35.25
CA ASN A 155 10.03 4.37 -35.77
C ASN A 155 10.01 5.65 -36.63
N SER A 156 9.12 5.73 -37.62
CA SER A 156 9.01 6.89 -38.50
C SER A 156 8.74 8.20 -37.75
N LEU A 157 7.95 8.14 -36.67
CA LEU A 157 7.65 9.30 -35.84
C LEU A 157 8.87 9.76 -35.03
N ILE A 158 9.59 8.81 -34.42
CA ILE A 158 10.81 9.08 -33.65
C ILE A 158 11.93 9.60 -34.56
N GLU A 159 12.09 9.01 -35.75
CA GLU A 159 13.04 9.47 -36.76
C GLU A 159 12.73 10.90 -37.21
N GLN A 160 11.46 11.26 -37.37
CA GLN A 160 11.05 12.62 -37.73
C GLN A 160 11.32 13.64 -36.62
N LEU A 161 11.17 13.25 -35.35
CA LEU A 161 11.29 14.15 -34.21
C LEU A 161 12.73 14.34 -33.74
N PHE A 162 13.47 13.23 -33.67
CA PHE A 162 14.78 13.19 -33.03
C PHE A 162 15.91 12.89 -34.03
N GLY A 163 15.60 12.56 -35.29
CA GLY A 163 16.60 12.23 -36.32
C GLY A 163 17.25 10.86 -36.11
N VAL A 164 16.64 9.99 -35.32
CA VAL A 164 17.19 8.70 -34.90
C VAL A 164 16.28 7.56 -35.34
N SER A 165 16.84 6.54 -35.98
CA SER A 165 16.08 5.36 -36.44
C SER A 165 16.15 4.22 -35.42
N LEU A 166 14.98 3.75 -35.00
CA LEU A 166 14.76 2.67 -34.06
C LEU A 166 14.80 1.29 -34.73
N ASN A 167 15.51 0.35 -34.09
CA ASN A 167 15.54 -1.07 -34.44
C ASN A 167 14.88 -1.92 -33.36
N ILE A 168 14.23 -3.01 -33.77
CA ILE A 168 13.66 -3.99 -32.82
C ILE A 168 14.81 -4.77 -32.18
N TYR A 169 14.91 -4.74 -30.85
CA TYR A 169 15.92 -5.52 -30.12
C TYR A 169 15.32 -6.57 -29.19
N ASP A 170 14.03 -6.48 -28.85
CA ASP A 170 13.34 -7.51 -28.08
C ASP A 170 11.86 -7.60 -28.44
N VAL A 171 11.32 -8.82 -28.43
CA VAL A 171 9.89 -9.11 -28.61
C VAL A 171 9.48 -10.21 -27.65
N GLN A 172 8.62 -9.89 -26.70
CA GLN A 172 8.18 -10.81 -25.65
C GLN A 172 6.67 -11.01 -25.67
N LYS A 173 6.23 -12.26 -25.55
CA LYS A 173 4.82 -12.58 -25.35
C LYS A 173 4.50 -12.45 -23.86
N ILE A 174 3.67 -11.48 -23.49
CA ILE A 174 3.28 -11.23 -22.09
C ILE A 174 2.15 -12.19 -21.68
N SER A 175 1.15 -12.35 -22.55
CA SER A 175 -0.02 -13.18 -22.29
C SER A 175 -0.50 -13.90 -23.55
N SER A 176 -1.64 -14.60 -23.48
CA SER A 176 -2.26 -15.20 -24.67
C SER A 176 -2.72 -14.15 -25.69
N THR A 177 -2.84 -12.87 -25.30
CA THR A 177 -3.39 -11.78 -26.11
C THR A 177 -2.49 -10.56 -26.21
N GLU A 178 -1.43 -10.45 -25.41
CA GLU A 178 -0.56 -9.26 -25.34
C GLU A 178 0.91 -9.58 -25.67
N VAL A 179 1.53 -8.67 -26.43
CA VAL A 179 2.93 -8.72 -26.87
C VAL A 179 3.61 -7.40 -26.51
N LEU A 180 4.83 -7.49 -25.98
CA LEU A 180 5.76 -6.39 -25.78
C LEU A 180 6.73 -6.33 -26.97
N ILE A 181 6.82 -5.18 -27.63
CA ILE A 181 7.87 -4.89 -28.63
C ILE A 181 8.79 -3.85 -28.00
N SER A 182 10.10 -4.12 -27.99
CA SER A 182 11.10 -3.16 -27.56
C SER A 182 11.93 -2.71 -28.76
N LEU A 183 11.88 -1.40 -29.00
CA LEU A 183 12.61 -0.68 -30.03
C LEU A 183 13.74 0.09 -29.37
N MET A 184 14.89 0.20 -30.02
CA MET A 184 16.02 0.97 -29.51
C MET A 184 16.79 1.69 -30.61
N ALA A 185 17.52 2.72 -30.25
CA ALA A 185 18.52 3.33 -31.10
C ALA A 185 19.67 3.93 -30.28
N PRO A 186 20.90 3.96 -30.83
CA PRO A 186 21.99 4.71 -30.22
C PRO A 186 21.65 6.21 -30.20
N LEU A 187 22.09 6.92 -29.17
CA LEU A 187 21.88 8.35 -29.02
C LEU A 187 23.25 9.05 -28.90
N GLU A 188 23.43 10.17 -29.62
CA GLU A 188 24.62 11.02 -29.47
C GLU A 188 24.39 12.09 -28.37
N ASP A 189 25.46 12.46 -27.65
CA ASP A 189 25.42 13.27 -26.42
C ASP A 189 24.67 14.61 -26.52
N PHE A 190 24.64 15.24 -27.71
CA PHE A 190 24.12 16.59 -27.87
C PHE A 190 22.59 16.71 -27.78
N ASN A 191 21.84 15.60 -27.80
CA ASN A 191 20.37 15.60 -27.73
C ASN A 191 19.78 15.28 -26.35
N ILE A 192 20.60 14.97 -25.35
CA ILE A 192 20.11 14.44 -24.07
C ILE A 192 19.30 15.50 -23.29
N ILE A 193 19.87 16.70 -23.14
CA ILE A 193 19.26 17.78 -22.34
C ILE A 193 17.95 18.28 -23.00
N SER A 194 17.91 18.33 -24.33
CA SER A 194 16.70 18.75 -25.05
C SER A 194 15.57 17.74 -24.88
N ILE A 195 15.85 16.43 -24.97
CA ILE A 195 14.86 15.38 -24.74
C ILE A 195 14.38 15.41 -23.28
N PHE A 196 15.28 15.57 -22.30
CA PHE A 196 14.90 15.71 -20.89
C PHE A 196 13.97 16.91 -20.69
N GLN A 197 14.31 18.07 -21.25
CA GLN A 197 13.46 19.25 -21.18
C GLN A 197 12.11 19.03 -21.84
N GLU A 198 12.03 18.31 -22.96
CA GLU A 198 10.75 18.00 -23.61
C GLU A 198 9.83 17.14 -22.73
N ILE A 199 10.37 16.13 -22.05
CA ILE A 199 9.59 15.22 -21.18
C ILE A 199 9.14 15.92 -19.88
N PHE A 200 9.98 16.80 -19.33
CA PHE A 200 9.77 17.40 -18.00
C PHE A 200 9.41 18.90 -18.01
N ALA A 201 9.35 19.55 -19.19
CA ALA A 201 9.13 20.99 -19.35
C ALA A 201 8.00 21.59 -18.51
N PRO A 202 6.79 20.98 -18.40
CA PRO A 202 5.69 21.56 -17.63
C PRO A 202 5.99 21.76 -16.15
N TYR A 203 7.05 21.12 -15.65
CA TYR A 203 7.46 21.13 -14.25
C TYR A 203 8.91 21.59 -14.07
N ASN A 204 9.60 21.99 -15.13
CA ASN A 204 10.93 22.57 -15.04
C ASN A 204 10.80 24.09 -14.85
N ASP A 205 10.93 24.57 -13.62
CA ASP A 205 10.98 26.01 -13.34
C ASP A 205 12.37 26.40 -12.83
N SER A 206 13.21 26.86 -13.77
CA SER A 206 14.60 27.27 -13.52
C SER A 206 14.80 28.34 -12.44
N GLN A 207 13.74 28.95 -11.92
CA GLN A 207 13.80 29.99 -10.89
C GLN A 207 13.60 29.47 -9.45
N TYR A 208 13.17 28.22 -9.28
CA TYR A 208 12.80 27.63 -7.98
C TYR A 208 13.54 26.30 -7.85
N GLY A 209 14.11 25.98 -6.69
CA GLY A 209 14.88 24.75 -6.42
C GLY A 209 14.05 23.45 -6.47
N ASN A 210 13.15 23.34 -7.43
CA ASN A 210 12.25 22.22 -7.57
C ASN A 210 12.98 20.97 -8.07
N MET A 211 12.46 19.80 -7.71
CA MET A 211 13.14 18.52 -7.93
C MET A 211 13.53 18.26 -9.40
N VAL A 212 12.69 18.70 -10.35
CA VAL A 212 12.94 18.55 -11.80
C VAL A 212 14.13 19.39 -12.27
N SER A 213 14.21 20.66 -11.85
CA SER A 213 15.31 21.55 -12.26
C SER A 213 16.64 21.11 -11.65
N LEU A 214 16.63 20.55 -10.44
CA LEU A 214 17.81 19.94 -9.81
C LEU A 214 18.36 18.79 -10.66
N ILE A 215 17.52 17.82 -11.03
CA ILE A 215 17.93 16.72 -11.92
C ILE A 215 18.46 17.25 -13.27
N GLY A 216 17.77 18.21 -13.88
CA GLY A 216 18.22 18.83 -15.13
C GLY A 216 19.58 19.53 -15.02
N SER A 217 19.86 20.18 -13.88
CA SER A 217 21.16 20.77 -13.58
C SER A 217 22.24 19.70 -13.43
N LEU A 218 21.97 18.62 -12.71
CA LEU A 218 22.90 17.51 -12.50
C LEU A 218 23.29 16.83 -13.82
N LEU A 219 22.34 16.61 -14.73
CA LEU A 219 22.59 16.08 -16.07
C LEU A 219 23.57 16.95 -16.89
N SER A 220 23.69 18.24 -16.59
CA SER A 220 24.51 19.18 -17.36
C SER A 220 25.98 19.29 -16.92
N GLN A 221 26.37 18.72 -15.78
CA GLN A 221 27.65 19.04 -15.12
C GLN A 221 28.85 18.13 -15.49
N SER A 222 28.67 16.89 -15.98
CA SER A 222 29.69 15.99 -16.61
C SER A 222 29.14 14.57 -16.76
N LEU A 223 29.59 13.78 -17.77
CA LEU A 223 29.14 12.41 -18.17
C LEU A 223 28.54 11.56 -17.02
N PRO A 224 27.27 11.78 -16.65
CA PRO A 224 26.67 11.08 -15.54
C PRO A 224 26.10 9.76 -16.05
N ILE A 225 26.14 8.73 -15.22
CA ILE A 225 25.26 7.59 -15.43
C ILE A 225 23.84 8.08 -15.19
N TYR A 226 22.97 8.00 -16.18
CA TYR A 226 21.60 8.49 -16.08
C TYR A 226 20.61 7.55 -16.76
N ALA A 227 19.36 7.65 -16.33
CA ALA A 227 18.24 7.13 -17.09
C ALA A 227 17.01 7.99 -16.84
N PHE A 228 16.23 8.32 -17.87
CA PHE A 228 15.00 9.08 -17.71
C PHE A 228 13.98 8.73 -18.78
N GLY A 229 12.72 9.00 -18.52
CA GLY A 229 11.66 8.64 -19.45
C GLY A 229 10.26 8.89 -18.93
N TYR A 230 9.29 8.37 -19.68
CA TYR A 230 7.90 8.33 -19.29
C TYR A 230 7.21 7.03 -19.73
N SER A 231 6.15 6.67 -19.02
CA SER A 231 5.22 5.59 -19.35
C SER A 231 3.80 6.13 -19.45
N LEU A 232 3.09 5.74 -20.50
CA LEU A 232 1.67 6.06 -20.72
C LEU A 232 0.87 4.76 -20.73
N LYS A 233 -0.06 4.61 -19.78
CA LYS A 233 -0.98 3.46 -19.72
C LYS A 233 -2.38 3.87 -20.16
N LYS A 234 -2.95 3.09 -21.09
CA LYS A 234 -4.30 3.31 -21.63
C LYS A 234 -5.34 2.52 -20.83
N GLY A 235 -6.34 3.22 -20.33
CA GLY A 235 -7.56 2.66 -19.75
C GLY A 235 -8.75 2.71 -20.74
N PRO A 236 -9.97 2.38 -20.26
CA PRO A 236 -11.17 2.33 -21.11
C PRO A 236 -11.54 3.67 -21.76
N GLU A 237 -11.26 4.78 -21.09
CA GLU A 237 -11.66 6.14 -21.53
C GLU A 237 -10.52 6.96 -22.16
N GLY A 238 -9.32 6.38 -22.31
CA GLY A 238 -8.13 7.09 -22.79
C GLY A 238 -6.91 6.80 -21.91
N ILE A 239 -6.00 7.75 -21.77
CA ILE A 239 -4.84 7.59 -20.88
C ILE A 239 -5.30 7.70 -19.42
N SER A 240 -5.11 6.62 -18.66
CA SER A 240 -5.50 6.55 -17.25
C SER A 240 -4.34 6.85 -16.31
N ARG A 241 -3.09 6.64 -16.76
CA ARG A 241 -1.89 6.85 -15.93
C ARG A 241 -0.73 7.39 -16.76
N ILE A 242 -0.03 8.36 -16.18
CA ILE A 242 1.26 8.89 -16.66
C ILE A 242 2.26 8.70 -15.54
N THR A 243 3.40 8.10 -15.83
CA THR A 243 4.53 8.01 -14.90
C THR A 243 5.76 8.59 -15.58
N ARG A 244 6.49 9.48 -14.91
CA ARG A 244 7.76 10.02 -15.39
C ARG A 244 8.82 9.80 -14.35
N ARG A 245 9.99 9.32 -14.78
CA ARG A 245 11.10 9.04 -13.89
C ARG A 245 12.39 9.54 -14.48
N ALA A 246 13.29 9.99 -13.62
CA ALA A 246 14.67 10.24 -13.99
C ALA A 246 15.59 9.83 -12.84
N ILE A 247 16.79 9.38 -13.16
CA ILE A 247 17.85 9.05 -12.22
C ILE A 247 19.17 9.55 -12.77
N VAL A 248 20.02 10.05 -11.89
CA VAL A 248 21.37 10.56 -12.19
C VAL A 248 22.31 10.08 -11.09
N ALA A 249 23.45 9.53 -11.48
CA ALA A 249 24.53 9.20 -10.57
C ALA A 249 25.57 10.32 -10.51
N ILE A 250 26.08 10.58 -9.31
CA ILE A 250 27.10 11.60 -9.07
C ILE A 250 28.18 10.98 -8.18
N GLN A 251 29.43 11.07 -8.62
CA GLN A 251 30.58 10.64 -7.82
C GLN A 251 30.94 11.72 -6.78
N ASP A 252 31.62 11.32 -5.69
CA ASP A 252 32.18 12.22 -4.67
C ASP A 252 31.21 13.22 -4.03
N SER A 253 29.91 12.89 -3.95
CA SER A 253 28.89 13.81 -3.41
C SER A 253 28.72 13.72 -1.89
N VAL A 254 29.15 12.62 -1.27
CA VAL A 254 29.17 12.48 0.19
C VAL A 254 30.53 12.95 0.71
N VAL A 255 30.52 13.99 1.56
CA VAL A 255 31.76 14.57 2.09
C VAL A 255 32.39 13.63 3.11
N ARG A 256 33.64 13.25 2.86
CA ARG A 256 34.44 12.39 3.72
C ARG A 256 35.40 13.20 4.62
N ASN A 257 35.28 13.02 5.94
CA ASN A 257 36.24 13.53 6.92
C ASN A 257 36.76 12.39 7.81
N GLY A 258 37.86 11.75 7.38
CA GLY A 258 38.34 10.51 7.97
C GLY A 258 37.39 9.35 7.65
N GLU A 259 36.78 8.77 8.68
CA GLU A 259 35.74 7.74 8.54
C GLU A 259 34.32 8.32 8.54
N LEU A 260 34.14 9.55 9.06
CA LEU A 260 32.85 10.22 9.09
C LEU A 260 32.43 10.60 7.67
N ARG A 261 31.19 10.27 7.32
CA ARG A 261 30.51 10.70 6.10
C ARG A 261 29.43 11.69 6.42
N THR A 262 29.28 12.70 5.58
CA THR A 262 28.21 13.70 5.69
C THR A 262 27.60 13.93 4.33
N PHE A 263 26.29 13.74 4.25
CA PHE A 263 25.48 14.16 3.12
C PHE A 263 24.69 15.39 3.54
N ASP A 264 24.73 16.44 2.73
CA ASP A 264 23.96 17.66 2.90
C ASP A 264 23.22 17.94 1.58
N VAL A 265 21.90 18.09 1.64
CA VAL A 265 21.07 18.22 0.44
C VAL A 265 21.51 19.41 -0.40
N SER A 266 21.66 20.58 0.21
CA SER A 266 22.02 21.80 -0.50
C SER A 266 23.44 21.76 -1.08
N GLU A 267 24.40 21.18 -0.36
CA GLU A 267 25.78 21.07 -0.84
C GLU A 267 25.93 20.00 -1.93
N SER A 268 25.30 18.84 -1.77
CA SER A 268 25.42 17.71 -2.71
C SER A 268 24.58 17.89 -3.97
N LEU A 269 23.39 18.51 -3.89
CA LEU A 269 22.50 18.71 -5.04
C LEU A 269 22.61 20.12 -5.66
N GLY A 270 23.27 21.05 -4.97
CA GLY A 270 23.53 22.42 -5.43
C GLY A 270 22.45 23.44 -5.10
N ALA A 271 21.30 23.03 -4.53
CA ALA A 271 20.28 23.91 -3.96
C ALA A 271 19.35 23.17 -2.99
N ASN A 272 18.57 23.94 -2.22
CA ASN A 272 17.48 23.41 -1.38
C ASN A 272 16.35 22.86 -2.26
N ILE A 273 15.61 21.90 -1.73
CA ILE A 273 14.49 21.27 -2.43
C ILE A 273 13.20 22.05 -2.16
N GLU A 274 12.51 22.47 -3.22
CA GLU A 274 11.20 23.11 -3.13
C GLU A 274 10.10 22.19 -3.71
N PRO A 275 9.04 21.85 -2.93
CA PRO A 275 8.00 20.94 -3.41
C PRO A 275 7.14 21.59 -4.49
N ASN A 276 6.72 20.81 -5.48
CA ASN A 276 5.91 21.30 -6.58
C ASN A 276 4.53 21.80 -6.11
N PRO A 277 4.13 23.03 -6.47
CA PRO A 277 2.86 23.60 -6.03
C PRO A 277 1.65 22.84 -6.60
N SER A 278 1.81 22.11 -7.71
CA SER A 278 0.74 21.33 -8.34
C SER A 278 0.62 19.89 -7.84
N ALA A 279 1.64 19.35 -7.16
CA ALA A 279 1.62 17.96 -6.66
C ALA A 279 0.68 17.80 -5.46
N ILE A 280 -0.12 16.72 -5.38
CA ILE A 280 -0.90 16.44 -4.17
C ILE A 280 0.04 16.03 -3.02
N ILE A 281 1.01 15.17 -3.29
CA ILE A 281 2.00 14.73 -2.30
C ILE A 281 3.40 14.99 -2.84
N SER A 282 4.28 15.56 -2.00
CA SER A 282 5.71 15.72 -2.30
C SER A 282 6.55 15.10 -1.18
N ARG A 283 7.49 14.22 -1.53
CA ARG A 283 8.34 13.49 -0.57
C ARG A 283 9.82 13.55 -0.97
N PHE A 284 10.67 13.60 0.05
CA PHE A 284 12.11 13.40 -0.09
C PHE A 284 12.53 12.20 0.76
N THR A 285 13.35 11.33 0.20
CA THR A 285 13.89 10.17 0.92
C THR A 285 15.39 10.07 0.71
N PHE A 286 16.12 9.81 1.78
CA PHE A 286 17.54 9.47 1.76
C PHE A 286 17.72 8.02 2.20
N ASN A 287 18.44 7.22 1.43
CA ASN A 287 18.60 5.79 1.64
C ASN A 287 20.09 5.42 1.77
N LEU A 288 20.39 4.66 2.82
CA LEU A 288 21.64 3.96 3.03
C LEU A 288 21.41 2.48 2.71
N PRO A 289 21.99 1.92 1.65
CA PRO A 289 21.86 0.49 1.31
C PRO A 289 22.71 -0.42 2.21
N PHE A 290 23.26 0.15 3.27
CA PHE A 290 24.08 -0.49 4.28
C PHE A 290 23.72 0.05 5.65
N TYR A 291 23.94 -0.77 6.67
CA TYR A 291 23.75 -0.33 8.04
C TYR A 291 24.85 0.68 8.43
N ALA A 292 24.47 1.78 9.05
CA ALA A 292 25.38 2.85 9.42
C ALA A 292 25.07 3.40 10.81
N ASN A 293 26.12 3.78 11.55
CA ASN A 293 25.95 4.45 12.83
C ASN A 293 25.73 5.95 12.59
N ILE A 294 24.47 6.37 12.69
CA ILE A 294 24.08 7.76 12.49
C ILE A 294 24.44 8.59 13.73
N THR A 295 25.19 9.65 13.52
CA THR A 295 25.66 10.53 14.61
C THR A 295 24.93 11.85 14.69
N ASN A 296 24.45 12.34 13.55
CA ASN A 296 23.70 13.57 13.48
C ASN A 296 22.68 13.52 12.34
N ILE A 297 21.49 14.05 12.61
CA ILE A 297 20.47 14.31 11.60
C ILE A 297 19.91 15.72 11.87
N SER A 298 20.07 16.60 10.90
CA SER A 298 19.43 17.91 10.87
C SER A 298 18.08 17.80 10.15
N LEU A 299 17.02 18.24 10.83
CA LEU A 299 15.59 17.88 10.60
C LEU A 299 15.31 16.39 10.83
N GLN A 300 14.51 16.08 11.85
CA GLN A 300 14.09 14.71 12.12
C GLN A 300 13.18 14.19 11.00
N PRO A 301 13.40 12.96 10.51
CA PRO A 301 12.54 12.33 9.51
C PRO A 301 11.17 11.97 10.10
N ASP A 302 10.20 11.77 9.22
CA ASP A 302 8.83 11.43 9.59
C ASP A 302 8.64 9.93 9.85
N ASN A 303 9.52 9.06 9.33
CA ASN A 303 9.40 7.60 9.47
C ASN A 303 9.98 7.02 10.76
N VAL A 304 9.46 5.85 11.15
CA VAL A 304 9.81 5.15 12.39
C VAL A 304 11.13 4.42 12.21
N ALA A 305 11.99 4.49 13.24
CA ALA A 305 13.28 3.78 13.29
C ALA A 305 14.19 3.97 12.04
N PRO A 306 14.34 5.18 11.49
CA PRO A 306 15.05 5.42 10.23
C PRO A 306 16.53 5.04 10.30
N HIS A 307 17.13 5.17 11.49
CA HIS A 307 18.48 4.73 11.80
C HIS A 307 18.68 3.23 11.65
N LEU A 308 17.61 2.45 11.84
CA LEU A 308 17.66 0.99 11.77
C LEU A 308 17.29 0.47 10.39
N THR A 309 16.39 1.15 9.68
CA THR A 309 16.00 0.76 8.32
C THR A 309 16.97 1.27 7.25
N GLY A 310 17.78 2.28 7.58
CA GLY A 310 18.64 2.98 6.62
C GLY A 310 17.87 3.91 5.69
N SER A 311 16.55 4.03 5.84
CA SER A 311 15.71 4.90 5.04
C SER A 311 15.21 6.07 5.88
N PHE A 312 15.43 7.29 5.42
CA PHE A 312 15.05 8.53 6.09
C PHE A 312 14.06 9.25 5.19
N GLU A 313 12.82 9.40 5.64
CA GLU A 313 11.73 9.94 4.83
C GLU A 313 11.20 11.27 5.37
N TRP A 314 10.94 12.23 4.49
CA TRP A 314 10.31 13.50 4.82
C TRP A 314 9.14 13.80 3.87
N VAL A 315 7.98 14.10 4.44
CA VAL A 315 6.81 14.61 3.71
C VAL A 315 6.90 16.12 3.62
N LEU A 316 7.27 16.61 2.43
CA LEU A 316 7.43 18.05 2.16
C LEU A 316 6.07 18.74 2.01
N LYS A 317 5.11 18.03 1.41
CA LYS A 317 3.75 18.52 1.14
C LYS A 317 2.74 17.37 1.15
N PHE A 318 1.56 17.64 1.70
CA PHE A 318 0.39 16.77 1.57
C PHE A 318 -0.87 17.61 1.33
N MET A 319 -1.57 17.34 0.22
CA MET A 319 -2.71 18.10 -0.28
C MET A 319 -2.36 19.58 -0.42
N LEU A 320 -3.13 20.48 0.21
CA LEU A 320 -2.88 21.93 0.20
C LEU A 320 -1.87 22.37 1.26
N ASN A 321 -1.42 21.47 2.15
CA ASN A 321 -0.52 21.80 3.26
C ASN A 321 0.94 21.58 2.85
N VAL A 322 1.69 22.68 2.72
CA VAL A 322 3.14 22.66 2.49
C VAL A 322 3.83 22.74 3.85
N ARG A 323 4.49 21.65 4.28
CA ARG A 323 5.24 21.60 5.54
C ARG A 323 6.58 22.30 5.41
N PHE A 324 7.26 22.09 4.28
CA PHE A 324 8.58 22.66 4.01
C PHE A 324 8.56 23.38 2.65
N PRO A 325 8.45 24.72 2.60
CA PRO A 325 8.48 25.47 1.35
C PRO A 325 9.88 25.49 0.70
N ALA A 326 10.93 25.35 1.51
CA ALA A 326 12.30 25.06 1.09
C ALA A 326 12.88 24.06 2.09
N PHE A 327 13.28 22.88 1.61
CA PHE A 327 13.75 21.76 2.41
C PHE A 327 15.26 21.58 2.23
N ASP A 328 15.94 21.39 3.35
CA ASP A 328 17.37 21.13 3.41
C ASP A 328 17.64 20.30 4.67
N CYS A 329 18.46 19.26 4.54
CA CYS A 329 18.80 18.35 5.63
C CYS A 329 20.24 17.88 5.51
N ALA A 330 20.84 17.57 6.65
CA ALA A 330 22.18 17.03 6.73
C ALA A 330 22.18 15.76 7.57
N LEU A 331 22.82 14.71 7.06
CA LEU A 331 22.94 13.42 7.72
C LEU A 331 24.41 13.01 7.80
N SER A 332 24.89 12.76 9.02
CA SER A 332 26.27 12.34 9.28
C SER A 332 26.32 10.95 9.88
N TYR A 333 27.14 10.06 9.31
CA TYR A 333 27.21 8.65 9.69
C TYR A 333 28.61 8.06 9.58
N TYR A 334 28.85 6.99 10.32
CA TYR A 334 29.99 6.11 10.15
C TYR A 334 29.53 4.78 9.52
N PRO A 335 30.25 4.24 8.52
CA PRO A 335 30.09 2.85 8.13
C PRO A 335 30.23 1.94 9.37
N PHE A 336 29.36 0.95 9.48
CA PHE A 336 29.18 0.22 10.75
C PHE A 336 30.23 -0.87 11.02
N SER A 337 30.55 -1.07 12.32
CA SER A 337 31.23 -2.25 12.87
C SER A 337 30.39 -2.95 13.96
N ALA A 338 30.42 -4.28 13.96
CA ALA A 338 29.59 -5.17 14.78
C ALA A 338 29.90 -5.19 16.28
N ASN A 339 31.00 -4.60 16.74
CA ASN A 339 31.53 -4.86 18.08
C ASN A 339 30.77 -4.19 19.25
N ASP A 340 29.81 -3.28 19.02
CA ASP A 340 29.18 -2.46 20.07
C ASP A 340 27.65 -2.33 19.98
N PHE A 341 26.97 -3.37 19.46
CA PHE A 341 25.52 -3.25 19.21
C PHE A 341 24.65 -3.67 20.41
N GLU A 342 24.26 -2.67 21.21
CA GLU A 342 23.26 -2.80 22.28
C GLU A 342 21.98 -2.03 21.94
N PHE A 343 20.82 -2.67 22.10
CA PHE A 343 19.52 -2.05 21.84
C PHE A 343 18.41 -2.68 22.71
N PRO A 344 17.35 -1.92 23.03
CA PRO A 344 16.18 -2.47 23.69
C PRO A 344 15.40 -3.40 22.77
N ARG A 345 14.82 -4.46 23.33
CA ARG A 345 13.93 -5.36 22.60
C ARG A 345 12.72 -5.64 23.47
N VAL A 346 11.67 -4.85 23.27
CA VAL A 346 10.43 -5.02 24.03
C VAL A 346 9.57 -6.08 23.33
N PHE A 347 9.18 -7.08 24.11
CA PHE A 347 8.25 -8.14 23.76
C PHE A 347 6.99 -7.96 24.62
N ILE A 348 5.82 -7.96 23.99
CA ILE A 348 4.54 -7.81 24.71
C ILE A 348 3.58 -8.91 24.25
N SER A 349 3.15 -9.75 25.17
CA SER A 349 2.10 -10.74 24.93
C SER A 349 0.81 -10.36 25.66
N ASN A 350 -0.32 -10.59 25.01
CA ASN A 350 -1.65 -10.35 25.54
C ASN A 350 -2.34 -11.66 25.85
N SER A 351 -2.95 -11.73 27.04
CA SER A 351 -3.74 -12.87 27.47
C SER A 351 -4.95 -12.43 28.27
N TYR A 352 -5.85 -13.37 28.52
CA TYR A 352 -7.03 -13.19 29.35
C TYR A 352 -7.24 -14.41 30.25
N SER A 353 -8.20 -14.35 31.18
CA SER A 353 -8.50 -15.44 32.10
C SER A 353 -9.94 -15.93 31.91
N ASP A 354 -10.11 -17.12 31.33
CA ASP A 354 -11.43 -17.77 31.21
C ASP A 354 -12.09 -17.98 32.58
N ALA A 355 -11.30 -18.37 33.60
CA ALA A 355 -11.82 -18.58 34.94
C ALA A 355 -12.41 -17.28 35.53
N LEU A 356 -11.75 -16.14 35.32
CA LEU A 356 -12.26 -14.86 35.81
C LEU A 356 -13.51 -14.41 35.03
N LEU A 357 -13.55 -14.67 33.73
CA LEU A 357 -14.70 -14.39 32.88
C LEU A 357 -15.92 -15.22 33.29
N GLU A 358 -15.77 -16.54 33.42
CA GLU A 358 -16.85 -17.47 33.71
C GLU A 358 -17.33 -17.42 35.18
N GLU A 359 -16.42 -17.26 36.15
CA GLU A 359 -16.78 -17.30 37.57
C GLU A 359 -17.19 -15.93 38.12
N SER A 360 -16.61 -14.84 37.60
CA SER A 360 -16.76 -13.49 38.16
C SER A 360 -17.32 -12.47 37.17
N GLY A 361 -17.48 -12.81 35.89
CA GLY A 361 -18.01 -11.88 34.90
C GLY A 361 -17.05 -10.76 34.55
N ILE A 362 -15.74 -11.01 34.67
CA ILE A 362 -14.71 -10.00 34.43
C ILE A 362 -13.77 -10.49 33.32
N LEU A 363 -13.83 -9.82 32.17
CA LEU A 363 -12.82 -9.96 31.12
C LEU A 363 -11.63 -9.05 31.47
N LYS A 364 -10.58 -9.63 32.08
CA LYS A 364 -9.31 -8.94 32.33
C LYS A 364 -8.33 -9.21 31.20
N MET A 365 -8.04 -8.19 30.39
CA MET A 365 -6.97 -8.26 29.38
C MET A 365 -5.64 -7.85 30.00
N THR A 366 -4.70 -8.78 30.01
CA THR A 366 -3.39 -8.62 30.65
C THR A 366 -2.29 -8.55 29.59
N TYR A 367 -1.45 -7.53 29.69
CA TYR A 367 -0.31 -7.31 28.80
C TYR A 367 0.97 -7.56 29.61
N ASN A 368 1.69 -8.63 29.27
CA ASN A 368 2.98 -8.93 29.87
C ASN A 368 4.07 -8.25 29.02
N VAL A 369 4.66 -7.18 29.55
CA VAL A 369 5.67 -6.37 28.88
C VAL A 369 7.04 -6.76 29.39
N GLN A 370 7.90 -7.27 28.51
CA GLN A 370 9.25 -7.70 28.85
C GLN A 370 10.29 -7.03 27.96
N ASN A 371 11.40 -6.55 28.54
CA ASN A 371 12.58 -6.17 27.76
C ASN A 371 13.54 -7.35 27.66
N MET A 372 13.58 -7.99 26.50
CA MET A 372 14.48 -9.08 26.15
C MET A 372 15.74 -8.59 25.40
N GLY A 373 15.97 -7.28 25.40
CA GLY A 373 17.08 -6.65 24.69
C GLY A 373 18.39 -6.71 25.46
N THR A 374 19.38 -5.98 24.94
CA THR A 374 20.68 -5.79 25.57
C THR A 374 20.85 -4.40 26.17
N ALA A 375 19.89 -3.50 25.93
CA ALA A 375 19.83 -2.17 26.53
C ALA A 375 18.44 -1.88 27.14
N PRO A 376 18.33 -0.94 28.12
CA PRO A 376 17.06 -0.49 28.66
C PRO A 376 16.16 0.16 27.60
N ALA A 377 14.85 -0.02 27.74
CA ALA A 377 13.83 0.64 26.94
C ALA A 377 13.20 1.80 27.72
N TYR A 378 12.81 2.85 27.01
CA TYR A 378 12.21 4.05 27.59
C TYR A 378 10.92 4.43 26.85
N ASN A 379 9.95 4.94 27.60
CA ASN A 379 8.65 5.42 27.10
C ASN A 379 7.89 4.37 26.27
N THR A 380 7.88 3.12 26.74
CA THR A 380 7.12 2.04 26.10
C THR A 380 5.64 2.38 26.16
N THR A 381 5.07 2.75 25.02
CA THR A 381 3.67 3.15 24.88
C THR A 381 2.91 2.07 24.14
N VAL A 382 1.91 1.49 24.79
CA VAL A 382 1.02 0.46 24.23
C VAL A 382 -0.30 1.12 23.85
N VAL A 383 -0.78 0.86 22.63
CA VAL A 383 -2.01 1.42 22.08
C VAL A 383 -2.95 0.28 21.72
N PHE A 384 -4.04 0.15 22.48
CA PHE A 384 -5.12 -0.78 22.19
C PHE A 384 -6.24 -0.04 21.43
N PRO A 385 -6.55 -0.39 20.17
CA PRO A 385 -7.69 0.15 19.46
C PRO A 385 -8.99 -0.46 20.02
N ILE A 386 -9.94 0.39 20.39
CA ILE A 386 -11.26 -0.07 20.85
C ILE A 386 -12.09 -0.47 19.62
N PRO A 387 -12.52 -1.75 19.48
CA PRO A 387 -13.30 -2.18 18.32
C PRO A 387 -14.66 -1.47 18.25
N PRO A 388 -15.23 -1.27 17.02
CA PRO A 388 -16.51 -0.58 16.85
C PRO A 388 -17.67 -1.21 17.62
N GLU A 389 -17.67 -2.54 17.74
CA GLU A 389 -18.69 -3.29 18.47
C GLU A 389 -18.64 -2.97 19.97
N LEU A 390 -17.46 -3.02 20.59
CA LEU A 390 -17.28 -2.65 21.99
C LEU A 390 -17.72 -1.20 22.26
N LYS A 391 -17.36 -0.28 21.36
CA LYS A 391 -17.78 1.13 21.47
C LYS A 391 -19.31 1.28 21.40
N THR A 392 -19.96 0.59 20.46
CA THR A 392 -21.42 0.64 20.30
C THR A 392 -22.14 0.10 21.54
N LEU A 393 -21.68 -1.02 22.09
CA LEU A 393 -22.26 -1.61 23.30
C LEU A 393 -22.06 -0.73 24.53
N GLN A 394 -20.93 -0.01 24.63
CA GLN A 394 -20.68 0.98 25.69
C GLN A 394 -21.61 2.20 25.57
N GLU A 395 -21.78 2.74 24.36
CA GLU A 395 -22.64 3.92 24.11
C GLU A 395 -24.12 3.62 24.32
N ASP A 396 -24.56 2.40 24.01
CA ASP A 396 -25.93 1.93 24.21
C ASP A 396 -26.33 1.86 25.70
N GLY A 397 -25.35 1.78 26.62
CA GLY A 397 -25.59 1.74 28.06
C GLY A 397 -26.51 0.58 28.44
N ILE A 398 -26.16 -0.64 28.00
CA ILE A 398 -27.03 -1.81 28.11
C ILE A 398 -27.31 -2.13 29.58
N VAL A 399 -28.59 -2.26 29.88
CA VAL A 399 -29.12 -2.67 31.19
C VAL A 399 -30.02 -3.88 30.98
N ILE A 400 -29.84 -4.89 31.82
CA ILE A 400 -30.66 -6.10 31.81
C ILE A 400 -31.47 -6.21 33.10
N PRO A 401 -32.70 -6.74 33.04
CA PRO A 401 -33.46 -7.08 34.23
C PRO A 401 -32.95 -8.38 34.84
N VAL A 402 -32.57 -8.32 36.12
CA VAL A 402 -32.10 -9.48 36.90
C VAL A 402 -33.12 -9.79 37.97
N LEU A 403 -33.46 -11.08 38.11
CA LEU A 403 -34.38 -11.55 39.14
C LEU A 403 -33.74 -11.34 40.52
N ASN A 404 -34.48 -10.78 41.48
CA ASN A 404 -33.96 -10.64 42.84
C ASN A 404 -33.72 -12.02 43.49
N ASP A 405 -32.62 -12.18 44.21
CA ASP A 405 -32.16 -13.44 44.85
C ASP A 405 -33.19 -14.08 45.82
N ASP A 406 -34.16 -13.30 46.29
CA ASP A 406 -35.24 -13.76 47.17
C ASP A 406 -36.28 -14.65 46.45
N TRP A 407 -36.21 -14.73 45.11
CA TRP A 407 -37.21 -15.39 44.27
C TRP A 407 -36.60 -16.47 43.36
N GLN A 408 -37.42 -17.47 43.03
CA GLN A 408 -37.12 -18.48 42.02
C GLN A 408 -38.32 -18.64 41.08
N VAL A 409 -38.07 -18.99 39.83
CA VAL A 409 -39.13 -19.22 38.85
C VAL A 409 -39.76 -20.60 39.07
N ASN A 410 -41.08 -20.65 39.04
CA ASN A 410 -41.89 -21.86 39.02
C ASN A 410 -42.69 -21.91 37.73
N GLU A 411 -42.07 -22.44 36.67
CA GLU A 411 -42.66 -22.54 35.33
C GLU A 411 -43.91 -23.43 35.28
N SER A 412 -44.06 -24.33 36.26
CA SER A 412 -45.22 -25.24 36.33
C SER A 412 -46.47 -24.57 36.90
N PHE A 413 -46.33 -23.40 37.50
CA PHE A 413 -47.44 -22.64 38.04
C PHE A 413 -48.36 -22.20 36.91
N THR A 414 -49.67 -22.36 37.07
CA THR A 414 -50.64 -21.84 36.10
C THR A 414 -51.85 -21.26 36.82
N SER A 415 -52.37 -20.13 36.35
CA SER A 415 -53.65 -19.61 36.81
C SER A 415 -54.35 -18.83 35.72
N PHE A 416 -55.61 -19.16 35.48
CA PHE A 416 -56.45 -18.48 34.52
C PHE A 416 -57.45 -17.61 35.25
N VAL A 417 -57.55 -16.34 34.88
CA VAL A 417 -58.33 -15.30 35.57
C VAL A 417 -59.40 -14.73 34.64
N GLU A 418 -60.65 -14.74 35.10
CA GLU A 418 -61.79 -14.20 34.36
C GLU A 418 -62.62 -13.26 35.24
N LEU A 419 -63.11 -12.16 34.66
CA LEU A 419 -64.13 -11.32 35.28
C LEU A 419 -65.51 -11.79 34.84
N LYS A 420 -66.31 -12.18 35.82
CA LYS A 420 -67.69 -12.59 35.61
C LYS A 420 -68.65 -11.52 36.10
N VAL A 421 -69.44 -10.97 35.19
CA VAL A 421 -70.49 -10.01 35.50
C VAL A 421 -71.85 -10.71 35.36
N GLN A 422 -72.50 -10.97 36.50
CA GLN A 422 -73.78 -11.65 36.58
C GLN A 422 -74.86 -10.72 37.12
N TYR A 423 -75.79 -10.32 36.24
CA TYR A 423 -76.94 -9.51 36.64
C TYR A 423 -78.24 -10.02 36.01
N ALA A 424 -79.20 -10.43 36.85
CA ALA A 424 -80.47 -11.03 36.42
C ALA A 424 -80.29 -12.23 35.47
N SER A 425 -80.75 -12.13 34.20
CA SER A 425 -80.54 -13.16 33.17
C SER A 425 -79.33 -12.89 32.28
N TRP A 426 -78.51 -11.89 32.60
CA TRP A 426 -77.30 -11.54 31.88
C TRP A 426 -76.10 -12.13 32.63
N ASP A 427 -75.38 -13.01 31.94
CA ASP A 427 -74.12 -13.59 32.40
C ASP A 427 -73.08 -13.28 31.33
N TYR A 428 -72.01 -12.61 31.71
CA TYR A 428 -70.94 -12.22 30.82
C TYR A 428 -69.60 -12.49 31.48
N THR A 429 -68.74 -13.19 30.75
CA THR A 429 -67.40 -13.54 31.19
C THR A 429 -66.39 -12.84 30.28
N ILE A 430 -65.48 -12.08 30.89
CA ILE A 430 -64.34 -11.46 30.22
C ILE A 430 -63.11 -12.23 30.68
N PRO A 431 -62.41 -12.97 29.81
CA PRO A 431 -61.10 -13.49 30.15
C PRO A 431 -60.16 -12.30 30.36
N ILE A 432 -59.41 -12.30 31.47
CA ILE A 432 -58.50 -11.21 31.82
C ILE A 432 -57.06 -11.61 31.51
N LEU A 433 -56.61 -12.69 32.15
CA LEU A 433 -55.21 -13.07 32.19
C LEU A 433 -55.05 -14.58 32.29
N ASP A 434 -54.16 -15.13 31.47
CA ASP A 434 -53.57 -16.45 31.68
C ASP A 434 -52.15 -16.29 32.22
N VAL A 435 -51.88 -16.87 33.39
CA VAL A 435 -50.55 -16.87 34.01
C VAL A 435 -49.93 -18.23 33.78
N GLN A 436 -48.79 -18.23 33.07
CA GLN A 436 -47.99 -19.39 32.74
C GLN A 436 -46.60 -19.24 33.36
N GLY A 437 -46.38 -19.88 34.50
CA GLY A 437 -45.22 -19.67 35.36
C GLY A 437 -45.39 -18.48 36.31
N TRP A 438 -44.79 -18.58 37.49
CA TRP A 438 -44.78 -17.52 38.51
C TRP A 438 -43.53 -17.55 39.38
N TYR A 439 -43.41 -16.64 40.35
CA TYR A 439 -42.29 -16.58 41.28
C TYR A 439 -42.65 -17.17 42.65
N ASP A 440 -41.78 -18.05 43.16
CA ASP A 440 -41.83 -18.53 44.53
C ASP A 440 -40.76 -17.83 45.37
N ASN A 441 -41.05 -17.60 46.65
CA ASN A 441 -40.00 -17.18 47.58
C ASN A 441 -39.03 -18.34 47.84
N THR A 442 -37.72 -18.09 47.76
CA THR A 442 -36.69 -19.13 47.92
C THR A 442 -36.67 -19.76 49.30
N ILE A 443 -37.16 -19.06 50.33
CA ILE A 443 -37.22 -19.55 51.71
C ILE A 443 -38.55 -20.25 52.00
N SER A 444 -39.69 -19.63 51.68
CA SER A 444 -41.01 -20.20 52.02
C SER A 444 -41.53 -21.21 50.99
N LEU A 445 -40.94 -21.26 49.79
CA LEU A 445 -41.34 -22.11 48.66
C LEU A 445 -42.84 -21.99 48.33
N SER A 446 -43.36 -20.77 48.45
CA SER A 446 -44.76 -20.43 48.19
C SER A 446 -44.86 -19.30 47.16
N PRO A 447 -45.93 -19.26 46.36
CA PRO A 447 -46.15 -18.21 45.37
C PRO A 447 -46.07 -16.82 45.99
N ALA A 448 -45.18 -15.99 45.47
CA ALA A 448 -44.95 -14.64 45.95
C ALA A 448 -46.10 -13.72 45.53
N ARG A 449 -46.54 -12.85 46.45
CA ARG A 449 -47.62 -11.87 46.23
C ARG A 449 -48.89 -12.51 45.64
N TRP A 450 -49.21 -13.73 46.06
CA TRP A 450 -50.33 -14.49 45.52
C TRP A 450 -51.48 -14.62 46.51
N LEU A 451 -52.71 -14.57 46.01
CA LEU A 451 -53.93 -14.75 46.78
C LEU A 451 -54.59 -16.08 46.38
N ASP A 452 -54.61 -17.06 47.28
CA ASP A 452 -55.14 -18.42 47.05
C ASP A 452 -56.69 -18.50 46.98
N ASN A 453 -57.37 -17.40 46.66
CA ASN A 453 -58.83 -17.35 46.61
C ASN A 453 -59.31 -17.72 45.21
N GLU A 454 -60.04 -18.82 45.03
CA GLU A 454 -60.64 -19.21 43.74
C GLU A 454 -61.72 -18.22 43.23
N THR A 455 -62.32 -17.44 44.14
CA THR A 455 -63.33 -16.43 43.82
C THR A 455 -63.17 -15.18 44.68
N ILE A 456 -63.26 -14.01 44.04
CA ILE A 456 -63.19 -12.71 44.71
C ILE A 456 -64.35 -11.83 44.24
N GLU A 457 -65.26 -11.49 45.16
CA GLU A 457 -66.40 -10.61 44.88
C GLU A 457 -65.92 -9.15 44.85
N LEU A 458 -66.13 -8.46 43.72
CA LEU A 458 -65.87 -7.02 43.59
C LEU A 458 -67.08 -6.22 44.10
N ASN A 459 -68.28 -6.62 43.66
CA ASN A 459 -69.55 -6.13 44.18
C ASN A 459 -70.67 -7.17 43.97
N GLY A 460 -71.91 -6.83 44.30
CA GLY A 460 -73.05 -7.76 44.28
C GLY A 460 -73.46 -8.35 42.92
N TYR A 461 -72.74 -8.04 41.83
CA TYR A 461 -72.98 -8.60 40.50
C TYR A 461 -71.70 -8.77 39.65
N ALA A 462 -70.51 -8.56 40.21
CA ALA A 462 -69.22 -8.78 39.54
C ALA A 462 -68.27 -9.57 40.44
N THR A 463 -67.73 -10.67 39.90
CA THR A 463 -66.84 -11.59 40.61
C THR A 463 -65.66 -11.95 39.72
N ILE A 464 -64.46 -11.91 40.27
CA ILE A 464 -63.27 -12.49 39.62
C ILE A 464 -63.23 -13.97 39.96
N TYR A 465 -63.18 -14.81 38.92
CA TYR A 465 -62.93 -16.24 39.02
C TYR A 465 -61.49 -16.53 38.63
N CYS A 466 -60.82 -17.39 39.39
CA CYS A 466 -59.49 -17.83 39.03
C CYS A 466 -59.26 -19.30 39.37
N SER A 467 -58.50 -20.01 38.53
CA SER A 467 -58.32 -21.46 38.66
C SER A 467 -57.39 -21.84 39.83
N ASN A 468 -56.36 -21.03 40.10
CA ASN A 468 -55.38 -21.26 41.17
C ASN A 468 -55.02 -19.95 41.88
N GLY A 469 -55.99 -19.07 42.14
CA GLY A 469 -55.76 -17.77 42.78
C GLY A 469 -55.34 -16.66 41.80
N ILE A 470 -55.05 -15.48 42.32
CA ILE A 470 -54.69 -14.29 41.54
C ILE A 470 -53.50 -13.56 42.18
N SER A 471 -52.67 -12.89 41.37
CA SER A 471 -51.66 -11.99 41.95
C SER A 471 -52.34 -10.84 42.70
N LEU A 472 -51.76 -10.48 43.84
CA LEU A 472 -52.20 -9.34 44.63
C LEU A 472 -52.18 -8.06 43.78
N ASP A 473 -51.16 -7.91 42.93
CA ASP A 473 -50.97 -6.76 42.06
C ASP A 473 -52.08 -6.62 41.02
N LEU A 474 -52.48 -7.74 40.38
CA LEU A 474 -53.60 -7.74 39.45
C LEU A 474 -54.91 -7.49 40.17
N TYR A 475 -55.14 -8.10 41.34
CA TYR A 475 -56.35 -7.84 42.12
C TYR A 475 -56.48 -6.36 42.49
N GLU A 476 -55.40 -5.73 42.95
CA GLU A 476 -55.37 -4.31 43.31
C GLU A 476 -55.59 -3.41 42.09
N ALA A 477 -54.92 -3.69 40.97
CA ALA A 477 -55.08 -2.93 39.72
C ALA A 477 -56.49 -3.06 39.15
N VAL A 478 -57.03 -4.29 39.08
CA VAL A 478 -58.39 -4.56 38.61
C VAL A 478 -59.41 -3.88 39.52
N SER A 479 -59.27 -4.00 40.84
CA SER A 479 -60.17 -3.32 41.78
C SER A 479 -60.11 -1.80 41.62
N ALA A 480 -58.93 -1.21 41.44
CA ALA A 480 -58.77 0.22 41.27
C ALA A 480 -59.36 0.76 39.95
N ARG A 481 -59.26 -0.01 38.86
CA ARG A 481 -59.70 0.41 37.52
C ARG A 481 -61.17 0.06 37.23
N ILE A 482 -61.63 -1.10 37.69
CA ILE A 482 -62.96 -1.64 37.38
C ILE A 482 -64.02 -1.19 38.39
N GLN A 483 -63.69 -1.10 39.68
CA GLN A 483 -64.67 -0.70 40.71
C GLN A 483 -65.34 0.65 40.43
N PRO A 484 -64.64 1.72 39.99
CA PRO A 484 -65.27 2.99 39.65
C PRO A 484 -66.28 2.86 38.51
N ILE A 485 -65.98 2.06 37.49
CA ILE A 485 -66.91 1.82 36.37
C ILE A 485 -68.14 1.08 36.90
N LEU A 486 -67.94 0.04 37.71
CA LEU A 486 -69.05 -0.72 38.28
C LEU A 486 -69.93 0.14 39.21
N ASP A 487 -69.35 1.05 39.98
CA ASP A 487 -70.10 1.93 40.88
C ASP A 487 -70.93 2.99 40.12
N GLU A 488 -70.54 3.33 38.89
CA GLU A 488 -71.22 4.31 38.02
C GLU A 488 -72.28 3.68 37.08
N ILE A 489 -72.39 2.36 37.02
CA ILE A 489 -73.37 1.67 36.16
C ILE A 489 -74.81 1.98 36.61
N ASP A 490 -75.63 2.52 35.69
CA ASP A 490 -77.08 2.54 35.85
C ASP A 490 -77.66 1.17 35.50
N ILE A 491 -78.03 0.45 36.56
CA ILE A 491 -78.57 -0.90 36.54
C ILE A 491 -79.85 -1.01 35.67
N ILE A 492 -80.68 0.06 35.62
CA ILE A 492 -81.91 0.07 34.83
C ILE A 492 -81.58 0.22 33.34
N GLU A 493 -80.62 1.07 32.98
CA GLU A 493 -80.18 1.22 31.59
C GLU A 493 -79.45 -0.03 31.08
N LEU A 494 -78.65 -0.69 31.93
CA LEU A 494 -77.89 -1.90 31.56
C LEU A 494 -78.81 -3.06 31.11
N THR A 495 -79.99 -3.17 31.73
CA THR A 495 -80.98 -4.22 31.41
C THR A 495 -81.87 -3.88 30.22
N THR A 496 -82.08 -2.60 29.94
CA THR A 496 -83.09 -2.14 28.96
C THR A 496 -82.50 -1.57 27.67
N ASN A 497 -81.22 -1.17 27.65
CA ASN A 497 -80.55 -0.51 26.52
C ASN A 497 -79.34 -1.31 26.04
N PHE A 498 -79.44 -1.88 24.83
CA PHE A 498 -78.36 -2.65 24.20
C PHE A 498 -77.11 -1.81 23.93
N THR A 499 -77.27 -0.55 23.52
CA THR A 499 -76.14 0.34 23.22
C THR A 499 -75.38 0.74 24.48
N TYR A 500 -76.10 1.04 25.57
CA TYR A 500 -75.49 1.31 26.87
C TYR A 500 -74.73 0.08 27.39
N ARG A 501 -75.30 -1.12 27.23
CA ARG A 501 -74.63 -2.39 27.55
C ARG A 501 -73.32 -2.57 26.77
N THR A 502 -73.32 -2.36 25.46
CA THR A 502 -72.10 -2.46 24.65
C THR A 502 -71.05 -1.43 25.07
N LEU A 503 -71.47 -0.22 25.43
CA LEU A 503 -70.57 0.84 25.89
C LEU A 503 -69.91 0.47 27.22
N VAL A 504 -70.67 0.04 28.22
CA VAL A 504 -70.14 -0.43 29.51
C VAL A 504 -69.21 -1.63 29.32
N LEU A 505 -69.55 -2.57 28.43
CA LEU A 505 -68.67 -3.71 28.14
C LEU A 505 -67.34 -3.30 27.52
N ASN A 506 -67.35 -2.31 26.62
CA ASN A 506 -66.11 -1.79 26.03
C ASN A 506 -65.28 -1.01 27.05
N GLU A 507 -65.92 -0.26 27.95
CA GLU A 507 -65.23 0.46 29.04
C GLU A 507 -64.62 -0.50 30.06
N LEU A 508 -65.33 -1.58 30.41
CA LEU A 508 -64.82 -2.64 31.26
C LEU A 508 -63.64 -3.37 30.59
N ALA A 509 -63.74 -3.71 29.31
CA ALA A 509 -62.64 -4.32 28.56
C ALA A 509 -61.39 -3.42 28.53
N LEU A 510 -61.55 -2.13 28.22
CA LEU A 510 -60.43 -1.17 28.25
C LEU A 510 -59.81 -1.02 29.65
N ALA A 511 -60.64 -1.04 30.70
CA ALA A 511 -60.16 -0.95 32.07
C ALA A 511 -59.44 -2.24 32.52
N VAL A 512 -59.84 -3.40 32.01
CA VAL A 512 -59.11 -4.66 32.17
C VAL A 512 -57.73 -4.55 31.53
N ASP A 513 -57.64 -4.09 30.28
CA ASP A 513 -56.36 -3.95 29.57
C ASP A 513 -55.39 -3.03 30.35
N LEU A 514 -55.86 -1.87 30.79
CA LEU A 514 -55.06 -0.95 31.60
C LEU A 514 -54.67 -1.53 32.98
N ALA A 515 -55.56 -2.32 33.60
CA ALA A 515 -55.26 -2.97 34.87
C ALA A 515 -54.20 -4.06 34.73
N VAL A 516 -54.23 -4.81 33.63
CA VAL A 516 -53.18 -5.78 33.31
C VAL A 516 -51.85 -5.07 33.07
N ASP A 517 -51.83 -3.96 32.34
CA ASP A 517 -50.62 -3.17 32.09
C ASP A 517 -50.03 -2.60 33.39
N ASP A 518 -50.88 -2.05 34.27
CA ASP A 518 -50.48 -1.59 35.61
C ASP A 518 -49.90 -2.74 36.45
N ALA A 519 -50.54 -3.91 36.40
CA ALA A 519 -50.09 -5.11 37.11
C ALA A 519 -48.76 -5.63 36.56
N TYR A 520 -48.57 -5.66 35.24
CA TYR A 520 -47.32 -6.06 34.59
C TYR A 520 -46.15 -5.21 35.08
N ASN A 521 -46.30 -3.88 35.00
CA ASN A 521 -45.25 -2.95 35.43
C ASN A 521 -44.93 -3.06 36.93
N THR A 522 -45.95 -3.30 37.76
CA THR A 522 -45.77 -3.47 39.21
C THR A 522 -45.06 -4.78 39.55
N VAL A 523 -45.49 -5.88 38.93
CA VAL A 523 -44.86 -7.21 39.06
C VAL A 523 -43.41 -7.13 38.61
N TYR A 524 -43.17 -6.56 37.43
CA TYR A 524 -41.83 -6.37 36.89
C TYR A 524 -40.93 -5.57 37.86
N GLY A 525 -41.37 -4.39 38.31
CA GLY A 525 -40.59 -3.56 39.24
C GLY A 525 -40.41 -4.17 40.65
N TYR A 526 -41.18 -5.19 41.01
CA TYR A 526 -41.05 -5.86 42.31
C TYR A 526 -40.08 -7.05 42.26
N PHE A 527 -40.15 -7.85 41.20
CA PHE A 527 -39.35 -9.07 41.09
C PHE A 527 -37.97 -8.81 40.48
N TYR A 528 -37.81 -7.73 39.70
CA TYR A 528 -36.58 -7.43 39.00
C TYR A 528 -35.88 -6.18 39.54
N HIS A 529 -34.56 -6.16 39.38
CA HIS A 529 -33.77 -4.95 39.41
C HIS A 529 -32.98 -4.81 38.11
N GLU A 530 -32.65 -3.57 37.75
CA GLU A 530 -31.83 -3.24 36.60
C GLU A 530 -30.34 -3.40 36.95
N LYS A 531 -29.59 -4.19 36.15
CA LYS A 531 -28.14 -4.35 36.26
C LYS A 531 -27.47 -3.83 34.97
N PRO A 532 -26.56 -2.85 35.06
CA PRO A 532 -25.77 -2.42 33.90
C PRO A 532 -24.81 -3.53 33.47
N MET A 533 -24.45 -3.55 32.19
CA MET A 533 -23.51 -4.50 31.61
C MET A 533 -22.29 -3.81 31.02
N PHE A 534 -21.20 -4.58 30.87
CA PHE A 534 -19.97 -4.19 30.17
C PHE A 534 -19.31 -2.93 30.74
N ASN A 535 -19.21 -2.86 32.07
CA ASN A 535 -18.59 -1.73 32.74
C ASN A 535 -17.08 -1.71 32.44
N PHE A 536 -16.63 -0.70 31.71
CA PHE A 536 -15.24 -0.61 31.27
C PHE A 536 -14.36 0.06 32.33
N SER A 537 -13.29 -0.61 32.74
CA SER A 537 -12.28 -0.05 33.64
C SER A 537 -10.93 0.06 32.96
N SER A 538 -10.46 1.29 32.78
CA SER A 538 -9.22 1.57 32.06
C SER A 538 -7.96 1.42 32.92
N ASN A 539 -8.03 1.15 34.22
CA ASN A 539 -6.89 0.90 35.14
C ASN A 539 -5.54 1.55 34.78
N ASP A 540 -4.65 0.84 34.08
CA ASP A 540 -3.30 1.32 33.70
C ASP A 540 -3.26 2.15 32.41
N PHE A 541 -4.40 2.25 31.72
CA PHE A 541 -4.63 2.92 30.46
C PHE A 541 -5.43 4.21 30.62
N GLU A 542 -5.10 5.19 29.79
CA GLU A 542 -5.86 6.42 29.58
C GLU A 542 -6.68 6.29 28.29
N SER A 543 -7.95 6.69 28.32
CA SER A 543 -8.80 6.76 27.13
C SER A 543 -8.48 8.02 26.32
N ILE A 544 -8.27 7.85 25.02
CA ILE A 544 -8.08 8.94 24.06
C ILE A 544 -9.16 8.82 22.99
N ASP A 545 -10.10 9.77 22.99
CA ASP A 545 -11.13 9.89 21.97
C ASP A 545 -10.70 10.85 20.86
N SER A 546 -10.75 10.36 19.62
CA SER A 546 -10.66 11.17 18.41
C SER A 546 -11.98 11.15 17.65
N TYR A 547 -12.11 12.01 16.63
CA TYR A 547 -13.36 12.15 15.86
C TYR A 547 -13.81 10.86 15.17
N ASP A 548 -12.86 9.98 14.81
CA ASP A 548 -13.12 8.77 14.02
C ASP A 548 -12.69 7.46 14.73
N SER A 549 -12.04 7.54 15.90
CA SER A 549 -11.54 6.37 16.61
C SER A 549 -11.26 6.63 18.09
N SER A 550 -11.46 5.61 18.93
CA SER A 550 -11.18 5.63 20.37
C SER A 550 -10.09 4.60 20.69
N TYR A 551 -9.11 4.99 21.48
CA TYR A 551 -7.98 4.13 21.85
C TYR A 551 -7.73 4.18 23.35
N LEU A 552 -7.15 3.09 23.87
CA LEU A 552 -6.57 3.06 25.21
C LEU A 552 -5.05 3.14 25.08
N VAL A 553 -4.43 3.99 25.89
CA VAL A 553 -2.98 4.18 25.88
C VAL A 553 -2.40 3.99 27.27
N ALA A 554 -1.38 3.16 27.38
CA ALA A 554 -0.58 3.00 28.59
C ALA A 554 0.89 3.29 28.27
N THR A 555 1.58 3.98 29.18
CA THR A 555 3.00 4.32 29.02
C THR A 555 3.81 3.85 30.22
N ILE A 556 4.79 2.98 29.96
CA ILE A 556 5.81 2.55 30.91
C ILE A 556 7.04 3.44 30.72
N SER A 557 7.47 4.12 31.78
CA SER A 557 8.52 5.14 31.69
C SER A 557 9.89 4.55 31.34
N ASP A 558 10.26 3.48 32.03
CA ASP A 558 11.53 2.79 31.92
C ASP A 558 11.32 1.28 32.10
N LEU A 559 12.08 0.50 31.34
CA LEU A 559 12.08 -0.96 31.41
C LEU A 559 13.51 -1.47 31.24
N ASP A 560 14.14 -1.85 32.35
CA ASP A 560 15.50 -2.36 32.39
C ASP A 560 15.64 -3.70 31.65
N VAL A 561 16.87 -4.08 31.33
CA VAL A 561 17.16 -5.35 30.64
C VAL A 561 16.71 -6.53 31.50
N ASN A 562 15.91 -7.43 30.91
CA ASN A 562 15.22 -8.55 31.56
C ASN A 562 14.15 -8.15 32.60
N GLU A 563 13.75 -6.88 32.66
CA GLU A 563 12.62 -6.46 33.47
C GLU A 563 11.30 -6.89 32.80
N THR A 564 10.33 -7.23 33.65
CA THR A 564 8.97 -7.55 33.25
C THR A 564 8.00 -6.67 34.03
N CYS A 565 7.03 -6.10 33.34
CA CYS A 565 5.93 -5.31 33.88
C CYS A 565 4.60 -5.88 33.38
N GLU A 566 3.55 -5.81 34.21
CA GLU A 566 2.19 -6.16 33.82
C GLU A 566 1.35 -4.88 33.79
N ILE A 567 0.64 -4.65 32.70
CA ILE A 567 -0.41 -3.62 32.60
C ILE A 567 -1.70 -4.27 32.13
N PHE A 568 -2.86 -3.72 32.52
CA PHE A 568 -4.13 -4.32 32.18
C PHE A 568 -5.29 -3.32 32.11
N TRP A 569 -6.35 -3.76 31.43
CA TRP A 569 -7.68 -3.15 31.44
C TRP A 569 -8.74 -4.25 31.61
N MET A 570 -9.96 -3.87 32.02
CA MET A 570 -11.01 -4.84 32.32
C MET A 570 -12.39 -4.40 31.80
N ILE A 571 -13.21 -5.39 31.46
CA ILE A 571 -14.65 -5.24 31.31
C ILE A 571 -15.31 -6.06 32.42
N GLU A 572 -16.05 -5.38 33.29
CA GLU A 572 -16.76 -5.95 34.43
C GLU A 572 -18.26 -6.08 34.13
N ASP A 573 -18.99 -6.74 35.03
CA ASP A 573 -20.44 -6.95 34.95
C ASP A 573 -20.90 -7.74 33.70
N ILE A 574 -20.08 -8.68 33.22
CA ILE A 574 -20.49 -9.66 32.22
C ILE A 574 -21.31 -10.76 32.94
N PRO A 575 -22.52 -11.11 32.46
CA PRO A 575 -23.30 -12.22 32.99
C PRO A 575 -22.52 -13.54 33.03
N THR A 576 -22.71 -14.31 34.10
CA THR A 576 -22.06 -15.59 34.37
C THR A 576 -23.07 -16.72 34.52
N SER A 577 -22.58 -17.96 34.53
CA SER A 577 -23.40 -19.16 34.81
C SER A 577 -24.10 -19.17 36.18
N ASN A 578 -23.66 -18.32 37.11
CA ASN A 578 -24.31 -18.16 38.42
C ASN A 578 -25.49 -17.19 38.38
N ASP A 579 -25.55 -16.30 37.38
CA ASP A 579 -26.65 -15.36 37.24
C ASP A 579 -27.91 -16.09 36.73
N LYS A 580 -29.03 -15.91 37.43
CA LYS A 580 -30.34 -16.44 37.03
C LYS A 580 -31.20 -15.33 36.47
N PHE A 581 -31.81 -15.58 35.32
CA PHE A 581 -32.69 -14.62 34.67
C PHE A 581 -34.10 -15.20 34.59
N GLY A 582 -35.07 -14.55 35.23
CA GLY A 582 -36.46 -14.77 34.89
C GLY A 582 -36.78 -13.96 33.64
N ALA A 583 -37.36 -14.54 32.60
CA ALA A 583 -37.93 -13.76 31.51
C ALA A 583 -39.43 -13.64 31.71
N PHE A 584 -39.90 -12.41 31.98
CA PHE A 584 -41.31 -12.10 32.16
C PHE A 584 -41.87 -11.49 30.88
N SER A 585 -42.49 -12.31 30.05
CA SER A 585 -43.09 -11.88 28.80
C SER A 585 -44.58 -11.57 28.96
N PHE A 586 -45.02 -10.59 28.16
CA PHE A 586 -46.40 -10.17 28.04
C PHE A 586 -46.83 -10.31 26.59
N SER A 587 -47.89 -11.07 26.37
CA SER A 587 -48.51 -11.19 25.06
C SER A 587 -50.04 -11.10 25.17
N ILE A 588 -50.70 -10.88 24.04
CA ILE A 588 -52.15 -10.82 23.94
C ILE A 588 -52.59 -11.97 23.04
N GLU A 589 -53.47 -12.82 23.56
CA GLU A 589 -54.07 -13.93 22.82
C GLU A 589 -55.57 -13.72 22.64
N THR A 590 -56.13 -14.28 21.56
CA THR A 590 -57.56 -14.17 21.25
C THR A 590 -58.27 -15.50 21.51
N SER A 591 -59.22 -15.52 22.44
CA SER A 591 -60.14 -16.65 22.65
C SER A 591 -61.54 -16.27 22.23
N GLY A 592 -61.96 -16.74 21.04
CA GLY A 592 -63.28 -16.46 20.49
C GLY A 592 -63.44 -15.02 19.99
N SER A 593 -64.04 -14.14 20.78
CA SER A 593 -64.31 -12.72 20.43
C SER A 593 -63.64 -11.72 21.39
N TYR A 594 -62.79 -12.19 22.29
CA TYR A 594 -62.11 -11.37 23.29
C TYR A 594 -60.62 -11.65 23.26
N ASP A 595 -59.86 -10.58 23.39
CA ASP A 595 -58.44 -10.64 23.65
C ASP A 595 -58.23 -10.74 25.17
N TYR A 596 -57.25 -11.52 25.60
CA TYR A 596 -56.82 -11.63 26.99
C TYR A 596 -55.29 -11.62 27.04
N ALA A 597 -54.76 -11.20 28.16
CA ALA A 597 -53.32 -11.17 28.35
C ALA A 597 -52.78 -12.55 28.72
N VAL A 598 -51.53 -12.81 28.33
CA VAL A 598 -50.76 -13.93 28.83
C VAL A 598 -49.52 -13.36 29.52
N PHE A 599 -49.39 -13.66 30.79
CA PHE A 599 -48.16 -13.46 31.56
C PHE A 599 -47.41 -14.77 31.56
N LYS A 600 -46.26 -14.80 30.92
CA LYS A 600 -45.41 -15.98 30.90
C LYS A 600 -44.09 -15.68 31.60
N THR A 601 -43.71 -16.56 32.52
CA THR A 601 -42.45 -16.48 33.24
C THR A 601 -41.66 -17.75 32.99
N THR A 602 -40.47 -17.61 32.41
CA THR A 602 -39.52 -18.71 32.19
C THR A 602 -38.20 -18.41 32.88
N GLU A 603 -37.47 -19.46 33.27
CA GLU A 603 -36.08 -19.35 33.70
C GLU A 603 -35.18 -19.45 32.45
N SER A 604 -34.28 -18.49 32.28
CA SER A 604 -33.27 -18.47 31.21
C SER A 604 -31.88 -18.38 31.81
N ASP A 605 -30.89 -18.93 31.10
CA ASP A 605 -29.48 -18.86 31.47
C ASP A 605 -28.77 -17.67 30.82
N TYR A 606 -27.60 -17.34 31.35
CA TYR A 606 -26.78 -16.24 30.84
C TYR A 606 -26.36 -16.43 29.38
N LYS A 607 -26.07 -17.67 28.92
CA LYS A 607 -25.64 -17.94 27.55
C LYS A 607 -26.75 -17.52 26.57
N ASN A 608 -27.98 -17.96 26.83
CA ASN A 608 -29.16 -17.58 26.03
C ASN A 608 -29.46 -16.08 26.10
N LEU A 609 -29.34 -15.45 27.27
CA LEU A 609 -29.48 -13.99 27.40
C LEU A 609 -28.44 -13.24 26.54
N MET A 610 -27.16 -13.63 26.62
CA MET A 610 -26.07 -12.97 25.90
C MET A 610 -26.24 -13.14 24.39
N ILE A 611 -26.51 -14.37 23.93
CA ILE A 611 -26.76 -14.65 22.53
C ILE A 611 -28.00 -13.89 22.03
N ALA A 612 -29.10 -13.85 22.80
CA ALA A 612 -30.31 -13.11 22.41
C ALA A 612 -30.03 -11.60 22.31
N LEU A 613 -29.25 -11.06 23.24
CA LEU A 613 -28.82 -9.66 23.21
C LEU A 613 -28.03 -9.35 21.93
N PHE A 614 -27.03 -10.18 21.62
CA PHE A 614 -26.20 -10.01 20.42
C PHE A 614 -27.00 -10.20 19.13
N ALA A 615 -27.90 -11.20 19.08
CA ALA A 615 -28.78 -11.44 17.95
C ALA A 615 -29.75 -10.27 17.68
N VAL A 616 -30.36 -9.70 18.72
CA VAL A 616 -31.24 -8.52 18.59
C VAL A 616 -30.47 -7.29 18.09
N LYS A 617 -29.19 -7.19 18.42
CA LYS A 617 -28.31 -6.07 18.04
C LYS A 617 -27.55 -6.29 16.73
N ASP A 618 -27.71 -7.45 16.09
CA ASP A 618 -26.90 -7.86 14.92
C ASP A 618 -25.39 -7.77 15.18
N SER A 619 -24.99 -8.22 16.36
CA SER A 619 -23.67 -8.13 16.95
C SER A 619 -23.03 -9.53 17.01
N GLY A 620 -21.73 -9.62 16.76
CA GLY A 620 -20.95 -10.86 16.86
C GLY A 620 -20.48 -11.18 18.27
N GLY A 621 -20.55 -10.23 19.21
CA GLY A 621 -20.14 -10.40 20.60
C GLY A 621 -18.61 -10.49 20.78
N ARG A 622 -17.83 -9.91 19.86
CA ARG A 622 -16.36 -10.08 19.81
C ARG A 622 -15.61 -8.78 20.10
N PHE A 623 -15.22 -8.62 21.35
CA PHE A 623 -14.70 -7.34 21.85
C PHE A 623 -13.22 -7.08 21.55
N LEU A 624 -12.55 -8.05 20.91
CA LEU A 624 -11.12 -8.01 20.62
C LEU A 624 -10.81 -8.06 19.12
N SER A 625 -11.84 -8.15 18.26
CA SER A 625 -11.66 -8.32 16.82
C SER A 625 -12.64 -7.45 16.03
N SER A 626 -12.36 -7.33 14.73
CA SER A 626 -13.21 -6.64 13.77
C SER A 626 -13.66 -7.61 12.68
N TYR A 627 -14.92 -7.54 12.28
CA TYR A 627 -15.45 -8.34 11.17
C TYR A 627 -15.14 -7.70 9.81
N ASP A 628 -14.54 -8.48 8.90
CA ASP A 628 -14.35 -8.11 7.50
C ASP A 628 -15.32 -8.88 6.60
N ALA A 629 -16.31 -8.17 6.07
CA ALA A 629 -17.32 -8.71 5.18
C ALA A 629 -16.77 -9.17 3.82
N SER A 630 -15.60 -8.70 3.39
CA SER A 630 -15.02 -9.04 2.08
C SER A 630 -14.40 -10.44 2.04
N ILE A 631 -13.82 -10.87 3.17
CA ILE A 631 -13.28 -12.23 3.35
C ILE A 631 -14.13 -13.09 4.29
N ASN A 632 -15.23 -12.53 4.81
CA ASN A 632 -16.13 -13.16 5.77
C ASN A 632 -15.37 -13.73 6.99
N ALA A 633 -14.52 -12.93 7.60
CA ALA A 633 -13.67 -13.36 8.71
C ALA A 633 -13.58 -12.31 9.83
N PHE A 634 -13.38 -12.79 11.05
CA PHE A 634 -13.04 -11.95 12.20
C PHE A 634 -11.52 -11.81 12.31
N ILE A 635 -11.05 -10.57 12.35
CA ILE A 635 -9.62 -10.23 12.33
C ILE A 635 -9.23 -9.58 13.65
N SER A 636 -8.16 -10.08 14.27
CA SER A 636 -7.49 -9.44 15.41
C SER A 636 -5.99 -9.36 15.18
N THR A 637 -5.45 -8.14 15.05
CA THR A 637 -4.01 -7.88 14.85
C THR A 637 -3.25 -7.51 16.13
N GLY A 638 -3.84 -7.66 17.31
CA GLY A 638 -3.21 -7.23 18.56
C GLY A 638 -3.06 -5.70 18.69
N SER A 639 -2.37 -5.27 19.74
CA SER A 639 -2.06 -3.87 20.04
C SER A 639 -0.70 -3.47 19.49
N ILE A 640 -0.60 -2.22 19.04
CA ILE A 640 0.66 -1.65 18.58
C ILE A 640 1.40 -1.08 19.80
N PHE A 641 2.71 -1.21 19.83
CA PHE A 641 3.52 -0.54 20.85
C PHE A 641 4.80 0.05 20.29
N GLN A 642 5.21 1.19 20.86
CA GLN A 642 6.44 1.90 20.50
C GLN A 642 7.27 2.18 21.75
N TYR A 643 8.58 2.26 21.59
CA TYR A 643 9.52 2.53 22.68
C TYR A 643 10.80 3.16 22.13
N SER A 644 11.69 3.59 23.00
CA SER A 644 12.95 4.23 22.62
C SER A 644 14.14 3.71 23.41
N ASP A 645 15.35 3.88 22.87
CA ASP A 645 16.58 3.66 23.63
C ASP A 645 17.01 4.92 24.41
N SER A 646 18.14 4.83 25.13
CA SER A 646 18.71 5.95 25.89
C SER A 646 19.11 7.18 25.03
N LYS A 647 19.21 7.03 23.71
CA LYS A 647 19.54 8.08 22.75
C LYS A 647 18.30 8.68 22.09
N GLY A 648 17.10 8.16 22.41
CA GLY A 648 15.84 8.58 21.81
C GLY A 648 15.55 7.93 20.45
N ILE A 649 16.29 6.89 20.05
CA ILE A 649 16.02 6.13 18.83
C ILE A 649 14.73 5.34 19.06
N GLY A 650 13.72 5.56 18.21
CA GLY A 650 12.43 4.87 18.29
C GLY A 650 12.45 3.47 17.71
N TYR A 651 11.71 2.56 18.36
CA TYR A 651 11.49 1.17 18.00
C TYR A 651 10.00 0.85 18.11
N TYR A 652 9.61 -0.33 17.62
CA TYR A 652 8.23 -0.76 17.65
C TYR A 652 8.04 -2.27 17.78
N GLY A 653 6.80 -2.65 18.08
CA GLY A 653 6.32 -4.02 17.94
C GLY A 653 4.79 -4.11 17.91
N LEU A 654 4.33 -5.36 17.89
CA LEU A 654 2.93 -5.76 17.85
C LEU A 654 2.72 -6.88 18.87
N THR A 655 1.65 -6.82 19.65
CA THR A 655 1.24 -7.92 20.51
C THR A 655 0.56 -9.01 19.69
N ASN A 656 0.32 -10.19 20.28
CA ASN A 656 -0.57 -11.15 19.67
C ASN A 656 -2.02 -10.65 19.65
N GLY A 657 -2.76 -11.10 18.64
CA GLY A 657 -4.20 -10.96 18.53
C GLY A 657 -4.94 -12.11 19.19
N LEU A 658 -6.19 -11.86 19.59
CA LEU A 658 -7.10 -12.84 20.19
C LEU A 658 -8.49 -12.62 19.63
N ASN A 659 -9.14 -13.69 19.17
CA ASN A 659 -10.55 -13.67 18.79
C ASN A 659 -11.34 -14.40 19.87
N LEU A 660 -12.06 -13.63 20.70
CA LEU A 660 -12.94 -14.14 21.75
C LEU A 660 -14.37 -13.67 21.48
N GLN A 661 -15.33 -14.59 21.45
CA GLN A 661 -16.76 -14.31 21.39
C GLN A 661 -17.38 -14.58 22.76
N LEU A 662 -18.13 -13.59 23.28
CA LEU A 662 -18.89 -13.78 24.51
C LEU A 662 -20.19 -14.52 24.22
N GLY A 663 -20.60 -15.37 25.17
CA GLY A 663 -21.88 -16.08 25.08
C GLY A 663 -21.89 -17.22 24.08
N ASP A 664 -20.76 -17.59 23.47
CA ASP A 664 -20.66 -18.81 22.67
C ASP A 664 -19.41 -19.62 23.00
N ASP A 665 -19.41 -20.91 22.66
CA ASP A 665 -18.17 -21.69 22.66
C ASP A 665 -17.36 -21.38 21.41
N GLU A 666 -16.05 -21.21 21.55
CA GLU A 666 -15.19 -20.85 20.44
C GLU A 666 -13.77 -21.35 20.68
N ALA A 667 -13.02 -21.58 19.59
CA ALA A 667 -11.58 -21.75 19.63
C ALA A 667 -10.89 -20.38 19.74
N VAL A 668 -10.07 -20.20 20.78
CA VAL A 668 -9.35 -18.94 21.03
C VAL A 668 -7.86 -19.22 21.02
N LEU A 669 -7.19 -18.86 19.92
CA LEU A 669 -5.76 -19.10 19.76
C LEU A 669 -4.95 -17.90 20.27
N GLU A 670 -4.08 -18.14 21.25
CA GLU A 670 -2.95 -17.26 21.56
C GLU A 670 -1.74 -17.70 20.75
N SER A 671 -1.06 -16.77 20.08
CA SER A 671 0.10 -17.10 19.26
C SER A 671 1.32 -16.23 19.60
N LEU A 672 2.42 -16.87 19.96
CA LEU A 672 3.67 -16.22 20.34
C LEU A 672 4.76 -16.65 19.36
N LEU A 673 5.28 -15.68 18.61
CA LEU A 673 6.44 -15.86 17.75
C LEU A 673 7.62 -15.14 18.39
N TYR A 674 8.72 -15.86 18.59
CA TYR A 674 9.98 -15.26 19.03
C TYR A 674 11.17 -15.98 18.42
N SER A 675 12.29 -15.25 18.37
CA SER A 675 13.62 -15.76 18.05
C SER A 675 14.58 -15.39 19.17
N GLU A 676 15.49 -16.29 19.54
CA GLU A 676 16.54 -15.98 20.52
C GLU A 676 17.61 -15.04 19.94
N GLU A 677 17.79 -15.07 18.62
CA GLU A 677 18.75 -14.22 17.91
C GLU A 677 18.15 -12.83 17.70
N SER A 678 18.81 -11.81 18.25
CA SER A 678 18.46 -10.41 18.05
C SER A 678 19.32 -9.74 16.98
N ILE A 679 20.46 -10.34 16.66
CA ILE A 679 21.43 -9.89 15.66
C ILE A 679 21.85 -11.11 14.86
N TYR A 680 21.84 -10.99 13.54
CA TYR A 680 22.24 -12.05 12.62
C TYR A 680 22.79 -11.43 11.35
N ARG A 681 23.49 -12.22 10.52
CA ARG A 681 24.11 -11.77 9.29
C ARG A 681 23.39 -12.33 8.07
N VAL A 682 23.56 -11.65 6.93
CA VAL A 682 23.06 -12.13 5.65
C VAL A 682 23.50 -13.57 5.38
N GLY A 683 22.55 -14.43 5.08
CA GLY A 683 22.77 -15.86 4.83
C GLY A 683 22.71 -16.77 6.06
N ASP A 684 22.67 -16.22 7.28
CA ASP A 684 22.49 -17.00 8.50
C ASP A 684 21.13 -17.73 8.49
N GLN A 685 21.04 -18.85 9.22
CA GLN A 685 19.78 -19.57 9.44
C GLN A 685 19.16 -19.13 10.75
N LEU A 686 18.12 -18.31 10.68
CA LEU A 686 17.41 -17.79 11.83
C LEU A 686 16.46 -18.84 12.35
N SER A 687 16.60 -19.18 13.64
CA SER A 687 15.70 -20.12 14.30
C SER A 687 14.55 -19.35 14.96
N PHE A 688 13.32 -19.79 14.68
CA PHE A 688 12.11 -19.26 15.27
C PHE A 688 11.36 -20.37 16.00
N THR A 689 10.72 -19.99 17.10
CA THR A 689 9.73 -20.81 17.79
C THR A 689 8.38 -20.12 17.70
N LEU A 690 7.41 -20.80 17.12
CA LEU A 690 6.01 -20.41 17.15
C LEU A 690 5.27 -21.28 18.16
N ASN A 691 4.75 -20.66 19.22
CA ASN A 691 3.86 -21.30 20.16
C ASN A 691 2.42 -20.88 19.86
N ILE A 692 1.53 -21.84 19.72
CA ILE A 692 0.08 -21.61 19.55
C ILE A 692 -0.64 -22.38 20.66
N SER A 693 -1.34 -21.65 21.51
CA SER A 693 -2.11 -22.19 22.63
C SER A 693 -3.59 -21.96 22.37
N ASN A 694 -4.42 -22.99 22.41
CA ASN A 694 -5.87 -22.83 22.31
C ASN A 694 -6.48 -22.74 23.72
N PHE A 695 -6.84 -21.53 24.14
CA PHE A 695 -7.56 -21.27 25.39
C PHE A 695 -9.08 -21.38 25.25
N GLY A 696 -9.56 -21.53 24.02
CA GLY A 696 -10.97 -21.73 23.75
C GLY A 696 -11.53 -23.05 24.30
N THR A 697 -12.84 -23.16 24.28
CA THR A 697 -13.59 -24.32 24.77
C THR A 697 -13.74 -25.43 23.72
N ILE A 698 -13.50 -25.13 22.44
CA ILE A 698 -13.55 -26.08 21.33
C ILE A 698 -12.26 -26.10 20.48
N PRO A 699 -12.04 -27.12 19.64
CA PRO A 699 -10.87 -27.19 18.77
C PRO A 699 -10.88 -26.13 17.66
N ALA A 700 -9.71 -25.56 17.37
CA ALA A 700 -9.46 -24.83 16.12
C ALA A 700 -9.11 -25.82 15.01
N THR A 701 -9.64 -25.63 13.81
CA THR A 701 -9.42 -26.53 12.66
C THR A 701 -9.00 -25.77 11.39
N ASP A 702 -8.44 -26.50 10.41
CA ASP A 702 -7.99 -25.95 9.12
C ASP A 702 -7.08 -24.73 9.29
N ILE A 703 -6.07 -24.88 10.16
CA ILE A 703 -5.20 -23.77 10.56
C ILE A 703 -4.11 -23.60 9.51
N HIS A 704 -4.08 -22.43 8.89
CA HIS A 704 -3.01 -22.01 7.97
C HIS A 704 -2.14 -20.97 8.66
N VAL A 705 -0.82 -21.15 8.58
CA VAL A 705 0.16 -20.24 9.17
C VAL A 705 1.09 -19.72 8.10
N ASP A 706 1.15 -18.39 7.98
CA ASP A 706 2.08 -17.65 7.15
C ASP A 706 3.03 -16.84 8.02
N ILE A 707 4.33 -17.04 7.84
CA ILE A 707 5.37 -16.21 8.46
C ILE A 707 5.76 -15.13 7.46
N ALA A 708 5.54 -13.88 7.84
CA ALA A 708 5.83 -12.72 7.02
C ALA A 708 6.95 -11.88 7.65
N ASN A 709 7.91 -11.44 6.84
CA ASN A 709 8.78 -10.32 7.16
C ASN A 709 8.10 -9.03 6.70
N ILE A 710 7.89 -8.06 7.60
CA ILE A 710 7.10 -6.86 7.32
C ILE A 710 7.95 -5.60 7.55
N ARG A 711 7.77 -4.60 6.68
CA ARG A 711 8.21 -3.22 6.90
C ARG A 711 7.01 -2.32 7.08
N PHE A 712 7.07 -1.41 8.05
CA PHE A 712 6.01 -0.43 8.32
C PHE A 712 6.47 0.98 7.95
N ASN A 713 5.56 1.80 7.43
CA ASN A 713 5.78 3.25 7.29
C ASN A 713 5.51 4.01 8.60
N TYR A 714 5.65 5.34 8.52
CA TYR A 714 5.35 6.27 9.61
C TYR A 714 3.90 6.24 10.12
N LEU A 715 2.96 5.72 9.32
CA LEU A 715 1.55 5.53 9.70
C LEU A 715 1.28 4.11 10.20
N TRP A 716 2.31 3.30 10.46
CA TRP A 716 2.18 1.89 10.85
C TRP A 716 1.45 1.02 9.83
N GLN A 717 1.48 1.44 8.58
CA GLN A 717 0.96 0.64 7.49
C GLN A 717 2.10 -0.17 6.89
N PRO A 718 1.89 -1.46 6.60
CA PRO A 718 2.86 -2.25 5.86
C PRO A 718 3.21 -1.54 4.54
N THR A 719 4.49 -1.30 4.31
CA THR A 719 5.01 -0.83 3.02
C THR A 719 5.51 -1.97 2.16
N ASP A 720 5.91 -3.07 2.80
CA ASP A 720 6.45 -4.23 2.15
C ASP A 720 6.19 -5.48 3.00
N VAL A 721 5.90 -6.60 2.35
CA VAL A 721 5.54 -7.87 2.99
C VAL A 721 6.14 -9.02 2.18
N VAL A 722 7.05 -9.75 2.82
CA VAL A 722 7.69 -10.93 2.23
C VAL A 722 7.29 -12.16 3.03
N PHE A 723 6.51 -13.04 2.42
CA PHE A 723 6.21 -14.35 2.99
C PHE A 723 7.46 -15.23 2.92
N VAL A 724 7.97 -15.65 4.08
CA VAL A 724 9.22 -16.40 4.21
C VAL A 724 9.00 -17.87 4.56
N LYS A 725 7.81 -18.23 5.05
CA LYS A 725 7.43 -19.61 5.38
C LYS A 725 5.92 -19.75 5.45
N SER A 726 5.40 -20.89 5.00
CA SER A 726 3.99 -21.26 5.19
C SER A 726 3.87 -22.72 5.59
N PHE A 727 2.87 -23.06 6.40
CA PHE A 727 2.52 -24.44 6.71
C PHE A 727 1.11 -24.56 7.27
N ASP A 728 0.52 -25.74 7.09
CA ASP A 728 -0.79 -26.09 7.65
C ASP A 728 -0.65 -26.89 8.95
N ILE A 729 -1.67 -26.75 9.80
CA ILE A 729 -1.91 -27.54 11.00
C ILE A 729 -3.38 -27.98 10.95
N ASP A 730 -3.63 -29.29 11.02
CA ASP A 730 -4.99 -29.82 10.86
C ASP A 730 -5.95 -29.33 11.96
N GLN A 731 -5.53 -29.44 13.22
CA GLN A 731 -6.35 -29.12 14.39
C GLN A 731 -5.49 -28.85 15.63
N ILE A 732 -5.95 -27.93 16.49
CA ILE A 732 -5.44 -27.74 17.87
C ILE A 732 -6.64 -27.83 18.83
N ASN A 733 -6.63 -28.80 19.73
CA ASN A 733 -7.74 -29.03 20.67
C ASN A 733 -7.83 -27.94 21.74
N ALA A 734 -8.99 -27.81 22.38
CA ALA A 734 -9.15 -26.96 23.55
C ALA A 734 -8.11 -27.30 24.64
N ASN A 735 -7.47 -26.27 25.21
CA ASN A 735 -6.38 -26.35 26.18
C ASN A 735 -5.10 -27.05 25.67
N GLU A 736 -4.94 -27.21 24.36
CA GLU A 736 -3.72 -27.74 23.76
C GLU A 736 -2.73 -26.62 23.42
N ASN A 737 -1.45 -26.87 23.70
CA ASN A 737 -0.34 -26.00 23.32
C ASN A 737 0.52 -26.71 22.29
N LEU A 738 0.64 -26.11 21.11
CA LEU A 738 1.52 -26.53 20.05
C LEU A 738 2.76 -25.64 20.03
N SER A 739 3.95 -26.25 19.96
CA SER A 739 5.20 -25.54 19.73
C SER A 739 5.84 -26.07 18.46
N ARG A 740 6.18 -25.16 17.54
CA ARG A 740 6.79 -25.49 16.25
C ARG A 740 8.06 -24.67 16.05
N GLU A 741 9.17 -25.37 15.90
CA GLU A 741 10.45 -24.77 15.52
C GLU A 741 10.62 -24.82 14.00
N PHE A 742 11.12 -23.74 13.44
CA PHE A 742 11.48 -23.67 12.02
C PHE A 742 12.65 -22.71 11.83
N SER A 743 13.35 -22.85 10.71
CA SER A 743 14.41 -21.94 10.31
C SER A 743 14.06 -21.21 9.02
N ILE A 744 14.48 -19.95 8.93
CA ILE A 744 14.43 -19.15 7.71
C ILE A 744 15.83 -18.62 7.39
N SER A 745 16.12 -18.41 6.11
CA SER A 745 17.38 -17.78 5.71
C SER A 745 17.28 -16.27 5.86
N ALA A 746 18.30 -15.65 6.47
CA ALA A 746 18.37 -14.22 6.70
C ALA A 746 18.71 -13.44 5.41
N ASN A 747 17.79 -13.39 4.45
CA ASN A 747 18.02 -12.85 3.10
C ASN A 747 17.04 -11.73 2.69
N SER A 748 16.40 -11.09 3.68
CA SER A 748 15.45 -10.00 3.47
C SER A 748 16.17 -8.65 3.32
N TYR A 749 16.13 -7.80 4.35
CA TYR A 749 16.60 -6.42 4.29
C TYR A 749 17.71 -6.18 5.30
N ILE A 750 18.75 -5.41 4.97
CA ILE A 750 19.73 -4.99 5.98
C ILE A 750 19.05 -4.06 6.99
N GLY A 751 19.42 -4.19 8.26
CA GLY A 751 18.86 -3.40 9.35
C GLY A 751 17.69 -4.09 10.05
N LEU A 752 16.70 -3.30 10.48
CA LEU A 752 15.55 -3.82 11.23
C LEU A 752 14.70 -4.76 10.38
N ASN A 753 14.51 -5.98 10.87
CA ASN A 753 13.64 -6.99 10.29
C ASN A 753 12.59 -7.38 11.31
N THR A 754 11.32 -7.31 10.92
CA THR A 754 10.21 -7.71 11.78
C THR A 754 9.49 -8.90 11.18
N TYR A 755 9.23 -9.91 12.00
CA TYR A 755 8.55 -11.15 11.63
C TYR A 755 7.30 -11.32 12.46
N VAL A 756 6.23 -11.74 11.80
CA VAL A 756 4.94 -12.06 12.42
C VAL A 756 4.37 -13.31 11.79
N ALA A 757 3.66 -14.12 12.57
CA ALA A 757 2.83 -15.19 12.05
C ALA A 757 1.41 -14.66 11.85
N ILE A 758 0.88 -14.82 10.65
CA ILE A 758 -0.53 -14.60 10.31
C ILE A 758 -1.18 -15.99 10.33
N ILE A 759 -2.19 -16.15 11.17
CA ILE A 759 -2.80 -17.46 11.43
C ILE A 759 -4.28 -17.35 11.10
N SER A 760 -4.73 -18.08 10.09
CA SER A 760 -6.16 -18.24 9.80
C SER A 760 -6.64 -19.61 10.25
N PHE A 761 -7.81 -19.70 10.86
CA PHE A 761 -8.40 -20.95 11.32
C PHE A 761 -9.92 -20.87 11.31
N ILE A 762 -10.56 -22.03 11.40
CA ILE A 762 -12.01 -22.16 11.51
C ILE A 762 -12.36 -22.54 12.95
N SER A 763 -13.26 -21.75 13.55
CA SER A 763 -14.04 -22.16 14.72
C SER A 763 -15.40 -22.70 14.27
N ASP A 764 -15.96 -23.62 15.05
CA ASP A 764 -17.32 -24.14 14.83
C ASP A 764 -17.53 -24.78 13.46
N LYS A 765 -16.50 -25.49 13.00
CA LYS A 765 -16.51 -26.16 11.69
C LYS A 765 -17.74 -27.06 11.52
N ASP A 766 -18.37 -26.94 10.35
CA ASP A 766 -19.60 -27.62 9.94
C ASP A 766 -20.84 -27.28 10.81
N GLN A 767 -20.78 -26.26 11.68
CA GLN A 767 -21.92 -25.81 12.46
C GLN A 767 -22.74 -24.72 11.71
N PRO A 768 -24.06 -24.87 11.58
CA PRO A 768 -24.92 -23.84 11.01
C PRO A 768 -25.11 -22.67 11.97
N SER A 769 -25.61 -21.55 11.45
CA SER A 769 -26.06 -20.41 12.28
C SER A 769 -27.03 -20.85 13.38
N THR A 770 -26.88 -20.30 14.58
CA THR A 770 -27.76 -20.60 15.72
C THR A 770 -29.12 -19.94 15.54
N GLU A 771 -30.21 -20.67 15.80
CA GLU A 771 -31.53 -20.09 15.99
C GLU A 771 -31.74 -19.81 17.48
N VAL A 772 -32.03 -18.57 17.83
CA VAL A 772 -32.07 -18.08 19.21
C VAL A 772 -33.50 -17.69 19.54
N GLU A 773 -34.10 -18.34 20.54
CA GLU A 773 -35.38 -17.92 21.08
C GLU A 773 -35.16 -16.77 22.06
N ASN A 774 -35.66 -15.58 21.72
CA ASN A 774 -35.64 -14.45 22.65
C ASN A 774 -36.63 -14.72 23.79
N PRO A 775 -36.17 -14.86 25.05
CA PRO A 775 -37.04 -15.33 26.12
C PRO A 775 -38.05 -14.26 26.60
N TRP A 776 -37.90 -12.98 26.20
CA TRP A 776 -38.87 -11.91 26.51
C TRP A 776 -39.95 -11.75 25.44
N THR A 777 -39.71 -12.20 24.22
CA THR A 777 -40.65 -12.01 23.09
C THR A 777 -41.14 -13.31 22.47
N ASP A 778 -40.58 -14.46 22.86
CA ASP A 778 -40.80 -15.78 22.24
C ASP A 778 -40.55 -15.77 20.71
N THR A 779 -39.74 -14.82 20.22
CA THR A 779 -39.39 -14.72 18.80
C THR A 779 -38.09 -15.46 18.53
N ILE A 780 -38.06 -16.29 17.49
CA ILE A 780 -36.85 -16.94 17.00
C ILE A 780 -36.09 -15.95 16.10
N ILE A 781 -34.83 -15.67 16.47
CA ILE A 781 -33.92 -14.78 15.76
C ILE A 781 -32.73 -15.61 15.29
N PRO A 782 -32.40 -15.64 13.99
CA PRO A 782 -31.18 -16.29 13.53
C PRO A 782 -29.97 -15.43 13.91
N TRP A 783 -29.01 -16.02 14.60
CA TRP A 783 -27.72 -15.41 14.89
C TRP A 783 -26.66 -16.01 13.97
N ILE A 784 -26.34 -15.29 12.90
CA ILE A 784 -25.44 -15.76 11.84
C ILE A 784 -23.99 -15.93 12.32
N TYR A 785 -23.64 -15.34 13.47
CA TYR A 785 -22.29 -15.36 14.04
C TYR A 785 -22.03 -16.49 15.04
N GLY A 786 -23.04 -17.28 15.42
CA GLY A 786 -22.89 -18.44 16.32
C GLY A 786 -22.73 -19.79 15.59
N GLY A 787 -22.23 -19.75 14.36
CA GLY A 787 -21.95 -20.94 13.55
C GLY A 787 -20.50 -20.94 13.07
N GLU A 788 -20.22 -21.68 12.00
CA GLU A 788 -18.87 -21.73 11.42
C GLU A 788 -18.33 -20.32 11.11
N THR A 789 -17.19 -19.99 11.71
CA THR A 789 -16.54 -18.68 11.57
C THR A 789 -15.07 -18.82 11.18
N ILE A 790 -14.67 -18.02 10.20
CA ILE A 790 -13.27 -17.87 9.82
C ILE A 790 -12.66 -16.81 10.74
N ASN A 791 -11.55 -17.16 11.36
CA ASN A 791 -10.81 -16.34 12.28
C ASN A 791 -9.42 -16.08 11.73
N VAL A 792 -8.94 -14.85 11.85
CA VAL A 792 -7.57 -14.44 11.51
C VAL A 792 -6.96 -13.71 12.69
N ILE A 793 -5.82 -14.20 13.18
CA ILE A 793 -5.05 -13.57 14.25
C ILE A 793 -3.60 -13.38 13.84
N THR A 794 -2.91 -12.45 14.49
CA THR A 794 -1.46 -12.31 14.38
C THR A 794 -0.77 -12.78 15.66
N SER A 795 0.45 -13.30 15.53
CA SER A 795 1.33 -13.52 16.67
C SER A 795 1.90 -12.22 17.21
N THR A 796 2.63 -12.31 18.33
CA THR A 796 3.60 -11.27 18.68
C THR A 796 4.57 -11.01 17.54
N LEU A 797 5.00 -9.76 17.37
CA LEU A 797 6.04 -9.40 16.42
C LEU A 797 7.41 -9.70 17.05
N SER A 798 8.15 -10.58 16.39
CA SER A 798 9.56 -10.81 16.71
C SER A 798 10.40 -9.99 15.75
N PHE A 799 11.39 -9.27 16.26
CA PHE A 799 12.32 -8.56 15.39
C PHE A 799 13.77 -8.87 15.74
N GLY A 800 14.63 -8.64 14.76
CA GLY A 800 16.07 -8.64 14.92
C GLY A 800 16.72 -7.72 13.89
N ILE A 801 18.04 -7.63 13.96
CA ILE A 801 18.83 -6.73 13.12
C ILE A 801 19.73 -7.56 12.22
N LEU A 802 19.48 -7.45 10.92
CA LEU A 802 20.27 -8.08 9.87
C LEU A 802 21.49 -7.23 9.56
N LEU A 803 22.67 -7.77 9.82
CA LEU A 803 23.93 -7.16 9.49
C LEU A 803 24.45 -7.67 8.14
N PRO A 804 25.28 -6.88 7.44
CA PRO A 804 26.01 -7.38 6.29
C PRO A 804 26.88 -8.62 6.63
N PRO A 805 27.28 -9.40 5.62
CA PRO A 805 28.38 -10.35 5.75
C PRO A 805 29.64 -9.68 6.31
N GLU A 806 30.47 -10.44 7.04
CA GLU A 806 31.71 -9.92 7.65
C GLU A 806 32.65 -9.27 6.62
N SER A 807 32.67 -9.79 5.39
CA SER A 807 33.49 -9.25 4.28
C SER A 807 33.06 -7.85 3.81
N LEU A 808 31.87 -7.40 4.21
CA LEU A 808 31.26 -6.10 3.86
C LEU A 808 31.22 -5.12 5.03
N GLU A 809 31.64 -5.55 6.22
CA GLU A 809 31.63 -4.71 7.41
C GLU A 809 32.56 -3.50 7.23
N ASN A 810 32.10 -2.31 7.65
CA ASN A 810 32.77 -1.02 7.47
C ASN A 810 33.03 -0.57 6.01
N GLN A 811 32.49 -1.27 5.00
CA GLN A 811 32.71 -0.89 3.61
C GLN A 811 31.57 -0.01 3.09
N PRO A 812 31.86 1.07 2.35
CA PRO A 812 30.86 1.93 1.73
C PRO A 812 30.33 1.29 0.43
N ARG A 813 29.80 0.07 0.52
CA ARG A 813 29.17 -0.64 -0.60
C ARG A 813 27.88 -1.32 -0.15
N PRO A 814 26.97 -1.69 -1.08
CA PRO A 814 25.75 -2.40 -0.73
C PRO A 814 26.03 -3.61 0.15
N ALA A 815 25.24 -3.78 1.21
CA ALA A 815 25.53 -4.71 2.30
C ALA A 815 25.13 -6.18 2.01
N PHE A 816 24.73 -6.48 0.78
CA PHE A 816 24.43 -7.85 0.31
C PHE A 816 25.52 -8.36 -0.63
N PRO A 817 25.87 -9.66 -0.60
CA PRO A 817 26.75 -10.25 -1.60
C PRO A 817 25.98 -10.44 -2.91
N LEU A 818 25.96 -9.41 -3.74
CA LEU A 818 25.27 -9.42 -5.03
C LEU A 818 26.12 -10.05 -6.13
N PRO A 819 25.51 -10.63 -7.19
CA PRO A 819 26.20 -10.81 -8.45
C PRO A 819 26.41 -9.43 -9.09
N GLU A 820 27.57 -9.20 -9.69
CA GLU A 820 27.89 -7.98 -10.43
C GLU A 820 28.38 -8.43 -11.80
N ILE A 821 27.57 -8.22 -12.83
CA ILE A 821 27.88 -8.65 -14.19
C ILE A 821 28.45 -7.47 -14.96
N THR A 822 29.75 -7.54 -15.24
CA THR A 822 30.48 -6.57 -16.06
C THR A 822 30.63 -7.13 -17.47
N ILE A 823 30.46 -6.26 -18.48
CA ILE A 823 30.51 -6.65 -19.88
C ILE A 823 31.54 -5.77 -20.57
N ASN A 824 32.69 -6.35 -20.90
CA ASN A 824 33.68 -5.72 -21.76
C ASN A 824 33.39 -6.11 -23.20
N TYR A 825 33.67 -5.20 -24.14
CA TYR A 825 33.53 -5.49 -25.56
C TYR A 825 34.64 -4.82 -26.36
N ASP A 826 35.02 -5.46 -27.46
CA ASP A 826 35.88 -4.89 -28.48
C ASP A 826 35.37 -5.31 -29.86
N TYR A 827 35.63 -4.49 -30.87
CA TYR A 827 35.30 -4.84 -32.25
C TYR A 827 36.35 -4.35 -33.22
N SER A 828 36.53 -5.13 -34.29
CA SER A 828 37.43 -4.77 -35.38
C SER A 828 36.80 -5.10 -36.73
N LEU A 829 37.18 -4.33 -37.75
CA LEU A 829 36.74 -4.52 -39.12
C LEU A 829 37.87 -5.11 -39.95
N SER A 830 37.52 -5.97 -40.92
CA SER A 830 38.46 -6.39 -41.94
C SER A 830 38.94 -5.19 -42.77
N SER A 831 40.11 -5.30 -43.40
CA SER A 831 40.71 -4.21 -44.19
C SER A 831 39.85 -3.70 -45.36
N ASN A 832 38.86 -4.49 -45.79
CA ASN A 832 37.90 -4.14 -46.84
C ASN A 832 36.52 -3.75 -46.30
N ASN A 833 36.34 -3.67 -44.97
CA ASN A 833 35.08 -3.32 -44.32
C ASN A 833 33.90 -4.28 -44.63
N GLU A 834 34.18 -5.49 -45.12
CA GLU A 834 33.16 -6.50 -45.45
C GLU A 834 32.87 -7.48 -44.30
N THR A 835 33.75 -7.53 -43.29
CA THR A 835 33.65 -8.44 -42.14
C THR A 835 33.86 -7.67 -40.84
N ALA A 836 33.00 -7.93 -39.86
CA ALA A 836 33.14 -7.42 -38.50
C ALA A 836 33.43 -8.58 -37.54
N TYR A 837 34.46 -8.40 -36.72
CA TYR A 837 34.83 -9.30 -35.63
C TYR A 837 34.48 -8.61 -34.32
N ILE A 838 33.67 -9.23 -33.49
CA ILE A 838 33.27 -8.69 -32.20
C ILE A 838 33.57 -9.71 -31.12
N GLU A 839 34.12 -9.22 -30.02
CA GLU A 839 34.42 -9.99 -28.83
C GLU A 839 33.69 -9.34 -27.64
N TYR A 840 32.94 -10.16 -26.90
CA TYR A 840 32.37 -9.78 -25.62
C TYR A 840 32.97 -10.64 -24.52
N GLU A 841 33.38 -10.02 -23.42
CA GLU A 841 33.79 -10.71 -22.20
C GLU A 841 32.82 -10.35 -21.07
N ILE A 842 32.03 -11.33 -20.64
CA ILE A 842 31.04 -11.20 -19.56
C ILE A 842 31.65 -11.79 -18.30
N ILE A 843 31.84 -10.99 -17.26
CA ILE A 843 32.52 -11.39 -16.02
C ILE A 843 31.56 -11.23 -14.85
N ASN A 844 31.52 -12.21 -13.93
CA ASN A 844 30.91 -12.00 -12.62
C ASN A 844 31.96 -11.43 -11.65
N GLU A 845 32.04 -10.11 -11.56
CA GLU A 845 32.92 -9.40 -10.61
C GLU A 845 32.31 -9.30 -9.20
N GLY A 846 31.08 -9.79 -9.04
CA GLY A 846 30.35 -9.76 -7.78
C GLY A 846 30.84 -10.76 -6.76
N MET A 847 30.06 -10.92 -5.69
CA MET A 847 30.41 -11.77 -4.55
C MET A 847 29.58 -13.04 -4.44
N SER A 848 28.49 -13.15 -5.22
CA SER A 848 27.67 -14.36 -5.26
C SER A 848 27.66 -14.99 -6.64
N PRO A 849 27.61 -16.33 -6.73
CA PRO A 849 27.37 -17.00 -8.00
C PRO A 849 25.97 -16.68 -8.53
N THR A 850 25.83 -16.65 -9.85
CA THR A 850 24.52 -16.46 -10.49
C THR A 850 24.36 -17.31 -11.74
N ASN A 851 23.14 -17.77 -11.99
CA ASN A 851 22.79 -18.44 -13.24
C ASN A 851 22.53 -17.37 -14.30
N VAL A 852 23.37 -17.33 -15.33
CA VAL A 852 23.24 -16.41 -16.45
C VAL A 852 22.67 -17.12 -17.68
N SER A 853 21.75 -16.45 -18.36
CA SER A 853 21.30 -16.78 -19.71
C SER A 853 21.66 -15.63 -20.64
N VAL A 854 22.55 -15.90 -21.59
CA VAL A 854 23.03 -14.90 -22.54
C VAL A 854 22.41 -15.15 -23.91
N ASN A 855 21.70 -14.15 -24.41
CA ASN A 855 20.96 -14.22 -25.67
C ASN A 855 21.16 -12.97 -26.51
N GLN A 856 21.01 -13.06 -27.82
CA GLN A 856 20.95 -11.91 -28.71
C GLN A 856 19.89 -12.17 -29.78
N LEU A 857 19.18 -11.13 -30.19
CA LEU A 857 18.18 -11.19 -31.26
C LEU A 857 18.74 -10.46 -32.47
N LEU A 858 18.97 -11.19 -33.57
CA LEU A 858 19.60 -10.66 -34.77
C LEU A 858 18.61 -10.66 -35.96
N ASP A 859 18.66 -9.60 -36.78
CA ASP A 859 17.97 -9.56 -38.07
C ASP A 859 18.87 -10.10 -39.18
N LEU A 860 18.92 -11.42 -39.31
CA LEU A 860 19.74 -12.10 -40.32
C LEU A 860 19.20 -11.94 -41.77
N ASN A 861 18.21 -11.06 -41.99
CA ASN A 861 17.83 -10.66 -43.35
C ASN A 861 18.73 -9.54 -43.90
N GLU A 862 19.39 -8.78 -43.03
CA GLU A 862 20.24 -7.64 -43.42
C GLU A 862 21.73 -7.99 -43.53
N TYR A 863 22.18 -9.01 -42.80
CA TYR A 863 23.58 -9.44 -42.74
C TYR A 863 23.69 -10.93 -42.36
N THR A 864 24.88 -11.52 -42.56
CA THR A 864 25.13 -12.95 -42.29
C THR A 864 25.98 -13.12 -41.02
N LEU A 865 25.57 -14.00 -40.10
CA LEU A 865 26.40 -14.48 -38.99
C LEU A 865 27.20 -15.71 -39.47
N GLU A 866 28.49 -15.53 -39.77
CA GLU A 866 29.36 -16.58 -40.35
C GLU A 866 29.83 -17.58 -39.30
N ALA A 867 30.27 -17.09 -38.13
CA ALA A 867 30.74 -17.90 -37.03
C ALA A 867 30.38 -17.27 -35.69
N VAL A 868 30.15 -18.16 -34.72
CA VAL A 868 29.94 -17.78 -33.32
C VAL A 868 30.69 -18.78 -32.44
N ASN A 869 31.60 -18.28 -31.61
CA ASN A 869 32.27 -19.06 -30.58
C ASN A 869 31.86 -18.55 -29.21
N CYS A 870 31.75 -19.46 -28.25
CA CYS A 870 31.43 -19.13 -26.88
C CYS A 870 32.31 -19.99 -25.97
N THR A 871 33.09 -19.36 -25.10
CA THR A 871 34.04 -20.03 -24.21
C THR A 871 33.77 -19.61 -22.77
N TYR A 872 33.51 -20.58 -21.91
CA TYR A 872 33.38 -20.38 -20.47
C TYR A 872 34.73 -20.62 -19.79
N VAL A 873 35.16 -19.69 -18.94
CA VAL A 873 36.41 -19.75 -18.18
C VAL A 873 36.07 -19.86 -16.70
N HIS A 874 36.41 -21.01 -16.10
CA HIS A 874 36.23 -21.26 -14.67
C HIS A 874 37.55 -21.65 -14.02
N GLU A 875 37.99 -20.89 -13.01
CA GLU A 875 39.28 -21.10 -12.33
C GLU A 875 40.47 -21.25 -13.31
N GLY A 876 40.41 -20.55 -14.47
CA GLY A 876 41.42 -20.62 -15.52
C GLY A 876 41.31 -21.82 -16.48
N VAL A 877 40.24 -22.62 -16.40
CA VAL A 877 39.94 -23.72 -17.32
C VAL A 877 38.91 -23.27 -18.36
N GLU A 878 39.28 -23.33 -19.64
CA GLU A 878 38.42 -22.99 -20.77
C GLU A 878 37.55 -24.17 -21.22
N THR A 879 36.24 -23.93 -21.36
CA THR A 879 35.25 -24.87 -21.89
C THR A 879 34.47 -24.23 -23.03
N THR A 880 34.60 -24.76 -24.24
CA THR A 880 33.82 -24.29 -25.40
C THR A 880 32.35 -24.72 -25.28
N LEU A 881 31.44 -23.76 -25.35
CA LEU A 881 29.99 -23.95 -25.42
C LEU A 881 29.52 -23.90 -26.88
N VAL A 882 28.37 -24.52 -27.16
CA VAL A 882 27.77 -24.53 -28.50
C VAL A 882 26.54 -23.62 -28.52
N PRO A 883 26.61 -22.44 -29.17
CA PRO A 883 25.47 -21.56 -29.30
C PRO A 883 24.32 -22.20 -30.07
N ILE A 884 23.08 -21.90 -29.67
CA ILE A 884 21.86 -22.42 -30.29
C ILE A 884 21.11 -21.28 -30.97
N THR A 885 20.91 -21.39 -32.28
CA THR A 885 20.07 -20.46 -33.05
C THR A 885 18.64 -20.97 -33.15
N SER A 886 17.65 -20.13 -32.85
CA SER A 886 16.23 -20.46 -32.95
C SER A 886 15.44 -19.30 -33.55
N PRO A 887 14.40 -19.56 -34.37
CA PRO A 887 13.55 -18.49 -34.89
C PRO A 887 12.71 -17.88 -33.76
N SER A 888 12.73 -16.55 -33.64
CA SER A 888 11.96 -15.78 -32.65
C SER A 888 11.08 -14.75 -33.35
N MET A 889 9.84 -15.15 -33.65
CA MET A 889 8.87 -14.41 -34.48
C MET A 889 9.42 -14.01 -35.85
N THR A 890 10.19 -12.92 -35.89
CA THR A 890 10.72 -12.21 -37.06
C THR A 890 12.24 -12.10 -37.05
N LEU A 891 12.86 -12.29 -35.89
CA LEU A 891 14.30 -12.24 -35.65
C LEU A 891 14.84 -13.66 -35.41
N THR A 892 16.15 -13.79 -35.45
CA THR A 892 16.85 -15.01 -35.03
C THR A 892 17.40 -14.82 -33.63
N ARG A 893 16.95 -15.65 -32.68
CA ARG A 893 17.52 -15.68 -31.32
C ARG A 893 18.73 -16.59 -31.31
N VAL A 894 19.89 -16.03 -30.98
CA VAL A 894 21.11 -16.77 -30.67
C VAL A 894 21.20 -16.89 -29.15
N SER A 895 21.26 -18.12 -28.63
CA SER A 895 21.44 -18.42 -27.21
C SER A 895 22.87 -18.94 -27.01
N PHE A 896 23.73 -18.14 -26.37
CA PHE A 896 25.16 -18.45 -26.23
C PHE A 896 25.44 -19.36 -25.03
N ALA A 897 24.77 -19.09 -23.92
CA ALA A 897 24.99 -19.82 -22.67
C ALA A 897 23.75 -19.83 -21.77
N ASN A 898 23.66 -20.90 -20.97
CA ASN A 898 22.81 -20.99 -19.78
C ASN A 898 23.63 -21.74 -18.72
N ILE A 899 24.36 -20.99 -17.89
CA ILE A 899 25.41 -21.51 -17.00
C ILE A 899 25.46 -20.74 -15.69
N THR A 900 26.03 -21.32 -14.64
CA THR A 900 26.35 -20.60 -13.39
C THR A 900 27.71 -19.93 -13.54
N LEU A 901 27.78 -18.60 -13.41
CA LEU A 901 29.04 -17.88 -13.25
C LEU A 901 29.33 -17.70 -11.76
N TYR A 902 30.42 -18.28 -11.25
CA TYR A 902 30.93 -17.99 -9.92
C TYR A 902 31.72 -16.67 -9.92
N PRO A 903 31.94 -16.04 -8.75
CA PRO A 903 32.80 -14.86 -8.66
C PRO A 903 34.16 -15.07 -9.32
N GLY A 904 34.51 -14.20 -10.28
CA GLY A 904 35.73 -14.24 -11.07
C GLY A 904 35.67 -15.11 -12.33
N ASP A 905 34.59 -15.85 -12.57
CA ASP A 905 34.39 -16.57 -13.84
C ASP A 905 34.04 -15.61 -14.97
N SER A 906 34.39 -15.99 -16.20
CA SER A 906 34.05 -15.22 -17.40
C SER A 906 33.48 -16.08 -18.54
N LEU A 907 32.71 -15.42 -19.40
CA LEU A 907 32.18 -15.95 -20.65
C LEU A 907 32.66 -15.07 -21.79
N VAL A 908 33.44 -15.63 -22.70
CA VAL A 908 33.95 -14.96 -23.89
C VAL A 908 33.12 -15.37 -25.10
N ILE A 909 32.49 -14.41 -25.76
CA ILE A 909 31.68 -14.61 -26.97
C ILE A 909 32.37 -13.91 -28.13
N GLU A 910 32.65 -14.66 -29.19
CA GLU A 910 33.22 -14.13 -30.43
C GLU A 910 32.21 -14.28 -31.57
N GLU A 911 31.91 -13.19 -32.25
CA GLU A 911 30.97 -13.15 -33.38
C GLU A 911 31.68 -12.64 -34.64
N ILE A 912 31.43 -13.33 -35.77
CA ILE A 912 31.92 -12.92 -37.08
C ILE A 912 30.73 -12.67 -37.99
N PHE A 913 30.57 -11.42 -38.41
CA PHE A 913 29.52 -11.00 -39.35
C PHE A 913 30.10 -10.67 -40.72
N THR A 914 29.39 -11.06 -41.78
CA THR A 914 29.71 -10.76 -43.18
C THR A 914 28.51 -10.15 -43.90
N ASP A 915 28.72 -9.68 -45.13
CA ASP A 915 27.69 -9.04 -45.98
C ASP A 915 27.09 -7.78 -45.33
N LEU A 916 27.94 -6.97 -44.68
CA LEU A 916 27.51 -5.85 -43.86
C LEU A 916 26.88 -4.71 -44.72
N PRO A 917 25.72 -4.17 -44.31
CA PRO A 917 25.13 -2.97 -44.93
C PRO A 917 25.96 -1.72 -44.62
N SER A 918 25.74 -0.63 -45.37
CA SER A 918 26.47 0.64 -45.18
C SER A 918 26.30 1.26 -43.78
N ASN A 919 25.14 1.02 -43.17
CA ASN A 919 24.88 1.29 -41.76
C ASN A 919 24.63 -0.06 -41.10
N PHE A 920 25.55 -0.52 -40.26
CA PHE A 920 25.44 -1.80 -39.58
C PHE A 920 25.28 -1.57 -38.09
N THR A 921 24.18 -2.06 -37.52
CA THR A 921 23.89 -1.96 -36.08
C THR A 921 23.79 -3.36 -35.51
N ILE A 922 24.50 -3.59 -34.42
CA ILE A 922 24.45 -4.87 -33.70
C ILE A 922 23.66 -4.63 -32.42
N PRO A 923 22.53 -5.33 -32.25
CA PRO A 923 21.75 -5.22 -31.04
C PRO A 923 22.51 -5.80 -29.85
N PRO A 924 22.23 -5.31 -28.63
CA PRO A 924 22.96 -5.70 -27.44
C PRO A 924 22.71 -7.17 -27.10
N LEU A 925 23.71 -7.81 -26.48
CA LEU A 925 23.49 -9.05 -25.74
C LEU A 925 22.51 -8.77 -24.60
N ILE A 926 21.58 -9.70 -24.38
CA ILE A 926 20.63 -9.72 -23.28
C ILE A 926 21.11 -10.78 -22.30
N ILE A 927 21.67 -10.34 -21.17
CA ILE A 927 22.17 -11.20 -20.11
C ILE A 927 21.13 -11.23 -18.99
N LYS A 928 20.36 -12.31 -18.89
CA LYS A 928 19.40 -12.52 -17.80
C LYS A 928 20.05 -13.31 -16.68
N TYR A 929 19.93 -12.84 -15.45
CA TYR A 929 20.51 -13.48 -14.28
C TYR A 929 19.62 -13.28 -13.06
N ASN A 930 19.86 -14.03 -11.98
CA ASN A 930 19.09 -13.91 -10.75
C ASN A 930 19.99 -13.57 -9.58
N SER A 931 19.51 -12.72 -8.68
CA SER A 931 20.12 -12.49 -7.37
C SER A 931 19.29 -13.19 -6.31
N ILE A 932 19.94 -13.74 -5.29
CA ILE A 932 19.26 -14.23 -4.07
C ILE A 932 18.89 -13.09 -3.12
N TYR A 933 19.33 -11.86 -3.41
CA TYR A 933 19.07 -10.66 -2.63
C TYR A 933 18.37 -9.61 -3.47
N GLU A 934 17.53 -8.81 -2.82
CA GLU A 934 16.87 -7.68 -3.48
C GLU A 934 17.94 -6.69 -3.96
N ILE A 935 17.83 -6.31 -5.23
CA ILE A 935 18.62 -5.22 -5.80
C ILE A 935 17.63 -4.10 -6.07
N ILE A 936 17.81 -2.97 -5.40
CA ILE A 936 16.94 -1.80 -5.53
C ILE A 936 16.92 -1.37 -7.00
N THR A 937 15.76 -1.47 -7.65
CA THR A 937 15.51 -0.91 -8.99
C THR A 937 14.72 0.39 -8.86
N THR A 938 14.89 1.30 -9.83
CA THR A 938 14.03 2.49 -9.97
C THR A 938 13.31 2.51 -11.33
N ASP A 939 13.39 1.42 -12.09
CA ASP A 939 12.85 1.29 -13.44
C ASP A 939 11.31 1.28 -13.46
N PHE A 940 10.70 1.44 -14.64
CA PHE A 940 9.25 1.46 -14.84
C PHE A 940 8.54 0.12 -14.55
N ALA A 941 9.15 -0.80 -13.80
CA ALA A 941 8.72 -2.19 -13.60
C ALA A 941 7.19 -2.33 -13.68
N SER A 942 6.74 -2.91 -14.79
CA SER A 942 5.33 -3.05 -15.18
C SER A 942 4.60 -4.13 -14.39
N ILE A 943 4.94 -4.31 -13.11
CA ILE A 943 4.30 -5.26 -12.20
C ILE A 943 3.68 -4.48 -11.04
N GLU A 944 2.70 -3.65 -11.35
CA GLU A 944 1.65 -3.28 -10.40
C GLU A 944 0.38 -4.00 -10.86
N ASN A 945 0.17 -5.20 -10.32
CA ASN A 945 -1.19 -5.62 -9.97
C ASN A 945 -1.58 -4.80 -8.72
N SER A 946 -1.93 -3.54 -8.94
CA SER A 946 -2.61 -2.72 -7.93
C SER A 946 -3.64 -1.83 -8.62
N GLU A 947 -4.69 -2.48 -9.14
CA GLU A 947 -6.05 -1.97 -8.94
C GLU A 947 -6.39 -2.50 -7.52
N ASP A 948 -6.48 -1.69 -6.47
CA ASP A 948 -7.50 -0.66 -6.29
C ASP A 948 -6.94 0.69 -5.82
N SER A 949 -7.08 1.69 -6.68
CA SER A 949 -7.19 3.09 -6.26
C SER A 949 -8.64 3.37 -5.88
N SER A 950 -9.02 3.03 -4.66
CA SER A 950 -10.10 3.75 -4.00
C SER A 950 -9.74 3.89 -2.53
N THR A 951 -10.09 5.04 -1.99
CA THR A 951 -9.97 5.40 -0.59
C THR A 951 -10.62 4.34 0.30
N ASP A 952 -9.85 3.36 0.75
CA ASP A 952 -10.22 2.52 1.87
C ASP A 952 -9.08 2.55 2.89
N SER A 953 -9.48 2.89 4.11
CA SER A 953 -8.65 2.91 5.29
C SER A 953 -8.12 1.51 5.62
N SER A 954 -6.96 1.50 6.28
CA SER A 954 -6.56 0.59 7.35
C SER A 954 -6.48 -0.91 7.04
N VAL A 955 -5.27 -1.49 7.19
CA VAL A 955 -4.99 -2.86 7.67
C VAL A 955 -5.57 -4.06 6.88
N LEU A 956 -6.60 -3.89 6.06
CA LEU A 956 -7.41 -4.92 5.42
C LEU A 956 -6.90 -5.34 4.04
N SER A 957 -6.11 -4.49 3.36
CA SER A 957 -5.42 -4.87 2.13
C SER A 957 -4.29 -5.89 2.36
N PHE A 958 -3.78 -5.97 3.59
CA PHE A 958 -2.75 -6.93 4.05
C PHE A 958 -3.23 -8.39 4.00
N LEU A 959 -4.53 -8.64 4.18
CA LEU A 959 -5.11 -9.99 4.29
C LEU A 959 -5.74 -10.52 3.00
N LYS A 960 -5.74 -9.73 1.92
CA LYS A 960 -6.40 -10.07 0.63
C LYS A 960 -5.52 -10.88 -0.33
N LEU A 961 -4.31 -11.28 0.07
CA LEU A 961 -3.43 -12.10 -0.75
C LEU A 961 -3.78 -13.59 -0.56
N SER A 962 -4.42 -14.18 -1.58
CA SER A 962 -4.76 -15.60 -1.58
C SER A 962 -3.51 -16.48 -1.37
N PRO A 963 -3.48 -17.39 -0.37
CA PRO A 963 -2.31 -18.22 -0.02
C PRO A 963 -1.90 -19.28 -1.06
N ALA A 964 -2.56 -19.37 -2.21
CA ALA A 964 -2.64 -20.64 -2.92
C ALA A 964 -1.59 -20.92 -4.02
N THR A 965 -0.62 -20.04 -4.34
CA THR A 965 0.18 -20.25 -5.59
C THR A 965 1.65 -19.82 -5.63
N VAL A 966 2.35 -19.63 -4.50
CA VAL A 966 3.81 -19.31 -4.56
C VAL A 966 4.62 -20.39 -3.84
N THR A 967 5.59 -21.01 -4.52
CA THR A 967 6.46 -22.00 -3.88
C THR A 967 7.60 -21.32 -3.11
N GLU A 968 8.07 -21.91 -2.00
CA GLU A 968 9.22 -21.44 -1.19
C GLU A 968 10.49 -21.16 -2.02
N ARG A 969 10.60 -21.79 -3.20
CA ARG A 969 11.69 -21.62 -4.16
C ARG A 969 11.53 -20.37 -5.04
N ASP A 970 10.30 -19.94 -5.32
CA ASP A 970 10.00 -18.75 -6.12
C ASP A 970 10.08 -17.46 -5.28
N GLN A 971 10.04 -17.58 -3.96
CA GLN A 971 10.06 -16.45 -3.00
C GLN A 971 11.45 -15.82 -2.79
N ASN A 972 12.52 -16.36 -3.39
CA ASN A 972 13.91 -16.03 -3.00
C ASN A 972 14.86 -15.68 -4.18
N LEU A 973 14.38 -15.44 -5.40
CA LEU A 973 15.23 -15.09 -6.55
C LEU A 973 14.70 -13.86 -7.29
N PHE A 974 15.47 -12.77 -7.25
CA PHE A 974 15.20 -11.52 -7.93
C PHE A 974 15.78 -11.55 -9.35
N PRO A 975 14.94 -11.56 -10.41
CA PRO A 975 15.40 -11.59 -11.78
C PRO A 975 15.97 -10.23 -12.20
N TRP A 976 17.06 -10.27 -12.97
CA TRP A 976 17.77 -9.11 -13.48
C TRP A 976 18.18 -9.30 -14.93
N THR A 977 18.33 -8.17 -15.62
CA THR A 977 18.81 -8.13 -17.00
C THR A 977 19.87 -7.04 -17.17
N SER A 978 21.05 -7.44 -17.64
CA SER A 978 22.09 -6.54 -18.14
C SER A 978 22.15 -6.61 -19.66
N TYR A 979 22.67 -5.55 -20.26
CA TYR A 979 22.81 -5.42 -21.70
C TYR A 979 24.26 -5.12 -22.06
N SER A 980 24.78 -5.70 -23.15
CA SER A 980 26.03 -5.19 -23.73
C SER A 980 25.79 -3.83 -24.38
N PRO A 981 26.84 -3.06 -24.68
CA PRO A 981 26.73 -1.88 -25.51
C PRO A 981 26.25 -2.20 -26.92
N ILE A 982 25.64 -1.21 -27.56
CA ILE A 982 25.23 -1.26 -28.97
C ILE A 982 26.47 -0.96 -29.82
N ILE A 983 26.73 -1.78 -30.83
CA ILE A 983 27.81 -1.51 -31.78
C ILE A 983 27.20 -0.92 -33.05
N TYR A 984 27.47 0.36 -33.28
CA TYR A 984 27.06 1.07 -34.50
C TYR A 984 28.27 1.31 -35.40
N ILE A 985 28.22 0.80 -36.63
CA ILE A 985 29.29 0.93 -37.62
C ILE A 985 28.73 1.65 -38.84
N HIS A 986 29.22 2.88 -39.06
CA HIS A 986 28.95 3.63 -40.28
C HIS A 986 30.11 3.42 -41.27
N PHE A 987 29.83 2.75 -42.39
CA PHE A 987 30.79 2.70 -43.47
C PHE A 987 30.67 3.97 -44.30
N PRO A 988 31.77 4.72 -44.51
CA PRO A 988 31.75 5.81 -45.47
C PRO A 988 31.35 5.21 -46.82
N VAL A 989 30.29 5.76 -47.42
CA VAL A 989 29.84 5.37 -48.76
C VAL A 989 31.08 5.42 -49.66
N SER A 990 31.45 4.27 -50.24
CA SER A 990 32.46 4.27 -51.28
C SER A 990 31.88 5.05 -52.45
N ASP A 991 32.32 6.29 -52.63
CA ASP A 991 32.09 7.01 -53.88
C ASP A 991 32.70 6.16 -55.02
N GLU A 992 31.87 5.34 -55.68
CA GLU A 992 31.99 5.23 -57.11
C GLU A 992 31.88 6.67 -57.63
N TYR A 993 33.05 7.27 -57.90
CA TYR A 993 33.17 8.41 -58.78
C TYR A 993 32.62 8.00 -60.14
N ASP A 994 31.31 8.04 -60.26
CA ASP A 994 30.63 8.03 -61.53
C ASP A 994 31.14 9.28 -62.23
N ARG A 995 31.92 9.06 -63.30
CA ARG A 995 32.51 10.12 -64.10
C ARG A 995 31.38 10.95 -64.70
N ILE A 996 30.97 12.00 -63.99
CA ILE A 996 30.31 13.13 -64.60
C ILE A 996 31.35 13.78 -65.51
N SER A 997 31.25 13.46 -66.79
CA SER A 997 31.91 14.14 -67.88
C SER A 997 31.57 15.63 -67.82
N PHE A 998 32.53 16.47 -67.41
CA PHE A 998 32.41 17.91 -67.59
C PHE A 998 32.45 18.24 -69.08
N SER A 999 31.29 18.59 -69.63
CA SER A 999 31.17 19.39 -70.85
C SER A 999 31.76 20.78 -70.58
N PRO A 1000 32.69 21.28 -71.40
CA PRO A 1000 33.27 22.60 -71.20
C PRO A 1000 32.41 23.64 -71.89
N LEU A 1001 31.66 24.46 -71.15
CA LEU A 1001 31.34 25.80 -71.65
C LEU A 1001 31.22 26.85 -70.53
N PRO A 1002 31.65 28.08 -70.83
CA PRO A 1002 31.95 29.16 -69.88
C PRO A 1002 30.72 30.05 -69.65
N TYR A 1003 30.87 31.09 -68.83
CA TYR A 1003 29.93 32.21 -68.58
C TYR A 1003 29.04 32.11 -67.33
N VAL A 1004 29.62 32.28 -66.13
CA VAL A 1004 28.94 32.98 -65.00
C VAL A 1004 29.86 33.95 -64.25
N TYR A 1005 31.16 33.99 -64.56
CA TYR A 1005 32.11 34.90 -63.89
C TYR A 1005 32.08 36.41 -64.24
N PRO A 1006 31.28 36.96 -65.18
CA PRO A 1006 31.22 38.41 -65.37
C PRO A 1006 30.04 39.11 -64.66
N LEU A 1007 29.11 38.40 -64.00
CA LEU A 1007 27.93 39.05 -63.40
C LEU A 1007 28.19 39.69 -62.03
N ILE A 1008 29.17 39.18 -61.28
CA ILE A 1008 29.49 39.71 -59.94
C ILE A 1008 30.46 40.90 -60.03
N SER A 1009 31.30 40.97 -61.06
CA SER A 1009 32.26 42.07 -61.24
C SER A 1009 31.66 43.33 -61.88
N THR A 1010 30.51 43.23 -62.55
CA THR A 1010 29.79 44.39 -63.11
C THR A 1010 28.83 45.05 -62.12
N ALA A 1011 28.24 44.30 -61.17
CA ALA A 1011 27.37 44.84 -60.14
C ALA A 1011 28.13 45.69 -59.10
N VAL A 1012 29.32 45.24 -58.70
CA VAL A 1012 30.19 45.97 -57.74
C VAL A 1012 30.75 47.24 -58.38
N LEU A 1013 31.11 47.21 -59.67
CA LEU A 1013 31.61 48.38 -60.39
C LEU A 1013 30.49 49.41 -60.66
N ALA A 1014 29.24 48.96 -60.90
CA ALA A 1014 28.08 49.85 -61.04
C ALA A 1014 27.72 50.55 -59.71
N GLY A 1015 27.80 49.83 -58.57
CA GLY A 1015 27.56 50.40 -57.24
C GLY A 1015 28.57 51.49 -56.86
N VAL A 1016 29.86 51.27 -57.14
CA VAL A 1016 30.92 52.25 -56.85
C VAL A 1016 30.81 53.49 -57.75
N THR A 1017 30.37 53.34 -59.00
CA THR A 1017 30.20 54.47 -59.94
C THR A 1017 28.99 55.35 -59.58
N VAL A 1018 27.90 54.76 -59.08
CA VAL A 1018 26.70 55.49 -58.63
C VAL A 1018 26.98 56.27 -57.34
N ILE A 1019 27.72 55.70 -56.39
CA ILE A 1019 28.12 56.37 -55.15
C ILE A 1019 29.07 57.55 -55.45
N ALA A 1020 30.02 57.38 -56.38
CA ALA A 1020 30.89 58.47 -56.83
C ALA A 1020 30.14 59.60 -57.56
N MET A 1021 29.10 59.28 -58.33
CA MET A 1021 28.24 60.28 -58.99
C MET A 1021 27.34 61.05 -58.01
N ILE A 1022 26.83 60.39 -56.96
CA ILE A 1022 26.00 61.03 -55.92
C ILE A 1022 26.85 61.98 -55.05
N ILE A 1023 28.07 61.57 -54.70
CA ILE A 1023 29.02 62.41 -53.94
C ILE A 1023 29.53 63.60 -54.79
N SER A 1024 29.66 63.43 -56.11
CA SER A 1024 30.03 64.50 -57.05
C SER A 1024 28.91 65.54 -57.27
N ARG A 1025 27.64 65.14 -57.19
CA ARG A 1025 26.48 66.05 -57.34
C ARG A 1025 26.03 66.74 -56.04
N LEU A 1026 26.44 66.26 -54.87
CA LEU A 1026 26.17 66.91 -53.57
C LEU A 1026 27.23 67.95 -53.16
N ARG A 1027 28.22 68.24 -54.02
CA ARG A 1027 29.26 69.26 -53.82
C ARG A 1027 29.13 70.49 -54.74
N LYS A 1028 27.95 70.75 -55.28
CA LYS A 1028 27.55 72.04 -55.88
C LYS A 1028 26.33 72.61 -55.21
#